data_AF-A0A7C1C3P2-F1
#
_entry.id   AF-A0A7C1C3P2-F1
#
_cell.length_a   1.000
_cell.length_b   1.000
_cell.length_c   1.000
_cell.angle_alpha   90.00
_cell.angle_beta   90.00
_cell.angle_gamma   90.00
#
_symmetry.space_group_name_H-M   'P 1'
#
loop_
_entity.id
_entity.type
_entity.pdbx_description
1 polymer ?
#
loop_
_entity_poly.entity_id
_entity_poly.type
_entity_poly.pdbx_seq_one_letter_code
_entity_poly.pdbx_strand_id
1 'polypeptide(L)'
;MDNYFHLSDYFQGNMNKKAISFIFFILFILTAYPSFPQESLISAPPQRTYNEAVNLFEQKNYVSSQTMFEKFKQEINDPSNAFYEDASYYQVICAVNLKSKDAFKKAGDFEAAYPESGWMPAIRFELGKMYFQKRKYKEALKAFKDVSPKKLNKEQRTEYYYKTGYCELQADRLDAAAASFSKVTGTKSRYAQPATYYSAYILYKNGDYQKALRQFNTLTNSRRYGKYVSIYILQIYYELGENQKVVDEGTVKMKTTDRKSKGLMAGLVANALYNLNDYTKALEYFTLYENSARKSLSPEEQYRIGICKFYGQKYKAAINNFQQASKQNEEFVQNAWYYLGFCYLNTNEPKFAQSAFLKAYQQGNDKSLATDALYNYVKVTLKLGGDPYNDPVKIVQGFITQNPDDLRIGEAYDLLARLYVTSKNYKEALQSIEQTRNPNPKLKEIYQKLAYSQATEYFNRAAYTDAISFFEKSLKYTPDKTLEAQSIYWMGDAFYHKKQYRDAQGLFARFLKRPAVKNSGLYALGLYSFAYTSFNLKQYSRAVDYFTRFLRLSNPPPNLVTDANLRLADSYFISKNYVRALVWYNKVINNNSRHTDYALYQKASCYGAEGEFGKKVNTLKTMVQQYISSTLYDDALFEIASTSLILNDQRSAIVYFDKLVKEKPNSSLAKKALLKMGFVYYNNDQNDRAVQTLKKVIDKYPASMEAKEALKTLQN
;
A
#
# COMPACT_ATOMS: atom_id res chain seq x y z
N MET A 1 -28.90 -54.58 -55.09
CA MET A 1 -28.50 -55.98 -54.81
C MET A 1 -29.27 -56.42 -53.58
N ASP A 2 -30.60 -56.38 -53.59
CA ASP A 2 -31.58 -57.12 -54.39
C ASP A 2 -31.71 -58.59 -54.02
N ASN A 3 -32.91 -58.86 -53.47
CA ASN A 3 -33.76 -60.04 -53.63
C ASN A 3 -33.25 -61.36 -52.98
N TYR A 4 -34.08 -62.12 -52.25
CA TYR A 4 -35.32 -62.70 -52.76
C TYR A 4 -36.23 -63.23 -51.63
N PHE A 5 -37.53 -63.06 -51.88
CA PHE A 5 -38.70 -63.68 -51.27
C PHE A 5 -38.79 -65.20 -51.55
N HIS A 6 -39.52 -65.96 -50.72
CA HIS A 6 -40.78 -66.60 -51.15
C HIS A 6 -41.56 -67.26 -50.02
N LEU A 7 -42.86 -66.96 -50.01
CA LEU A 7 -43.98 -67.58 -49.30
C LEU A 7 -45.04 -67.85 -50.38
N SER A 8 -45.65 -69.03 -50.40
CA SER A 8 -46.93 -69.39 -51.05
C SER A 8 -47.11 -70.91 -50.98
N ASP A 9 -48.28 -71.55 -50.88
CA ASP A 9 -49.64 -71.24 -50.43
C ASP A 9 -50.49 -72.51 -50.74
N TYR A 10 -51.64 -72.68 -50.08
CA TYR A 10 -52.85 -73.45 -50.50
C TYR A 10 -52.88 -75.00 -50.56
N PHE A 11 -53.83 -75.60 -49.82
CA PHE A 11 -55.13 -76.07 -50.38
C PHE A 11 -56.20 -76.32 -49.29
N GLN A 12 -57.45 -75.96 -49.63
CA GLN A 12 -58.67 -76.02 -48.82
C GLN A 12 -59.34 -77.41 -48.81
N GLY A 13 -60.14 -77.68 -47.77
CA GLY A 13 -61.20 -78.69 -47.77
C GLY A 13 -62.18 -78.46 -46.61
N ASN A 14 -63.43 -78.10 -46.93
CA ASN A 14 -64.44 -77.54 -46.02
C ASN A 14 -65.68 -78.46 -46.01
N MET A 15 -66.10 -79.02 -44.86
CA MET A 15 -67.48 -79.49 -44.59
C MET A 15 -67.66 -79.63 -43.05
N ASN A 16 -68.28 -78.69 -42.33
CA ASN A 16 -69.70 -78.39 -42.11
C ASN A 16 -70.38 -79.11 -40.91
N LYS A 17 -70.87 -78.26 -39.98
CA LYS A 17 -72.08 -78.37 -39.13
C LYS A 17 -71.97 -79.25 -37.88
N LYS A 18 -71.66 -78.69 -36.70
CA LYS A 18 -72.58 -77.90 -35.83
C LYS A 18 -74.01 -78.47 -35.64
N ALA A 19 -74.17 -79.79 -35.64
CA ALA A 19 -75.44 -80.44 -35.30
C ALA A 19 -75.35 -81.62 -34.30
N ILE A 20 -74.21 -81.79 -33.61
CA ILE A 20 -74.03 -82.85 -32.59
C ILE A 20 -73.76 -82.25 -31.20
N SER A 21 -73.71 -80.92 -31.10
CA SER A 21 -73.25 -80.19 -29.90
C SER A 21 -74.33 -79.86 -28.86
N PHE A 22 -75.54 -80.43 -28.92
CA PHE A 22 -76.61 -80.03 -27.98
C PHE A 22 -77.53 -81.14 -27.46
N ILE A 23 -77.37 -82.39 -27.92
CA ILE A 23 -78.26 -83.50 -27.50
C ILE A 23 -77.58 -84.47 -26.50
N PHE A 24 -76.27 -84.37 -26.27
CA PHE A 24 -75.56 -85.16 -25.25
C PHE A 24 -75.25 -84.40 -23.95
N PHE A 25 -75.75 -83.15 -23.81
CA PHE A 25 -75.49 -82.31 -22.63
C PHE A 25 -76.51 -82.49 -21.49
N ILE A 26 -77.56 -83.32 -21.67
CA ILE A 26 -78.59 -83.54 -20.65
C ILE A 26 -79.00 -85.03 -20.59
N LEU A 27 -78.00 -85.92 -20.62
CA LEU A 27 -78.06 -87.20 -19.89
C LEU A 27 -76.93 -87.19 -18.85
N PHE A 28 -77.00 -86.14 -18.04
CA PHE A 28 -76.33 -86.04 -16.77
C PHE A 28 -77.02 -87.04 -15.83
N ILE A 29 -76.21 -87.73 -15.01
CA ILE A 29 -76.59 -88.49 -13.81
C ILE A 29 -77.00 -89.96 -14.06
N LEU A 30 -76.20 -90.85 -13.46
CA LEU A 30 -76.38 -92.31 -13.31
C LEU A 30 -75.84 -93.21 -14.45
N THR A 31 -74.52 -93.30 -14.52
CA THR A 31 -73.79 -94.59 -14.53
C THR A 31 -72.30 -94.29 -14.40
N ALA A 32 -71.89 -94.06 -13.15
CA ALA A 32 -70.50 -94.04 -12.77
C ALA A 32 -69.99 -95.49 -12.71
N TYR A 33 -69.15 -95.87 -13.67
CA TYR A 33 -68.15 -96.91 -13.52
C TYR A 33 -66.82 -96.39 -14.09
N PRO A 34 -65.70 -96.61 -13.37
CA PRO A 34 -64.49 -95.81 -13.52
C PRO A 34 -63.75 -96.15 -14.82
N SER A 35 -63.64 -95.17 -15.70
CA SER A 35 -62.51 -95.10 -16.63
C SER A 35 -61.26 -94.88 -15.78
N PHE A 36 -60.33 -95.84 -15.79
CA PHE A 36 -59.02 -95.72 -15.16
C PHE A 36 -58.40 -94.36 -15.53
N PRO A 37 -58.21 -93.43 -14.57
CA PRO A 37 -57.24 -92.37 -14.76
C PRO A 37 -55.90 -93.07 -14.92
N GLN A 38 -55.16 -92.73 -15.97
CA GLN A 38 -53.73 -92.97 -16.03
C GLN A 38 -53.15 -92.36 -14.75
N GLU A 39 -52.80 -93.22 -13.79
CA GLU A 39 -52.28 -92.81 -12.49
C GLU A 39 -51.15 -91.82 -12.75
N SER A 40 -51.33 -90.59 -12.25
CA SER A 40 -50.22 -89.67 -12.08
C SER A 40 -49.18 -90.41 -11.25
N LEU A 41 -48.03 -90.67 -11.86
CA LEU A 41 -46.82 -91.19 -11.24
C LEU A 41 -46.80 -90.75 -9.77
N ILE A 42 -46.97 -91.71 -8.85
CA ILE A 42 -46.82 -91.47 -7.43
C ILE A 42 -45.37 -91.00 -7.25
N SER A 43 -45.18 -89.68 -7.17
CA SER A 43 -43.88 -89.09 -6.94
C SER A 43 -43.42 -89.60 -5.58
N ALA A 44 -42.21 -90.17 -5.51
CA ALA A 44 -41.65 -90.68 -4.27
C ALA A 44 -41.79 -89.62 -3.14
N PRO A 45 -42.01 -90.01 -1.86
CA PRO A 45 -42.30 -89.07 -0.77
C PRO A 45 -41.38 -87.83 -0.71
N PRO A 46 -40.05 -87.93 -0.90
CA PRO A 46 -39.17 -86.75 -0.95
C PRO A 46 -39.56 -85.74 -2.02
N GLN A 47 -39.97 -86.19 -3.22
CA GLN A 47 -40.33 -85.30 -4.33
C GLN A 47 -41.59 -84.47 -4.02
N ARG A 48 -42.53 -85.03 -3.27
CA ARG A 48 -43.75 -84.32 -2.83
C ARG A 48 -43.41 -83.21 -1.86
N THR A 49 -42.56 -83.49 -0.86
CA THR A 49 -42.10 -82.51 0.13
C THR A 49 -41.38 -81.34 -0.55
N TYR A 50 -40.53 -81.62 -1.55
CA TYR A 50 -39.85 -80.59 -2.35
C TYR A 50 -40.83 -79.69 -3.12
N ASN A 51 -41.76 -80.29 -3.88
CA ASN A 51 -42.73 -79.52 -4.67
C ASN A 51 -43.63 -78.63 -3.80
N GLU A 52 -44.01 -79.10 -2.61
CA GLU A 52 -44.77 -78.31 -1.64
C GLU A 52 -43.92 -77.13 -1.11
N ALA A 53 -42.64 -77.38 -0.79
CA ALA A 53 -41.72 -76.34 -0.33
C ALA A 53 -41.50 -75.23 -1.39
N VAL A 54 -41.38 -75.61 -2.67
CA VAL A 54 -41.27 -74.66 -3.80
C VAL A 54 -42.57 -73.88 -3.98
N ASN A 55 -43.75 -74.51 -3.90
CA ASN A 55 -45.02 -73.79 -4.01
C ASN A 55 -45.18 -72.74 -2.89
N LEU A 56 -44.84 -73.12 -1.65
CA LEU A 56 -44.81 -72.17 -0.52
C LEU A 56 -43.82 -71.02 -0.74
N PHE A 57 -42.68 -71.30 -1.38
CA PHE A 57 -41.70 -70.29 -1.76
C PHE A 57 -42.26 -69.30 -2.79
N GLU A 58 -42.92 -69.80 -3.83
CA GLU A 58 -43.55 -68.97 -4.88
C GLU A 58 -44.67 -68.09 -4.32
N GLN A 59 -45.41 -68.60 -3.32
CA GLN A 59 -46.41 -67.83 -2.55
C GLN A 59 -45.78 -66.82 -1.57
N LYS A 60 -44.45 -66.72 -1.52
CA LYS A 60 -43.67 -65.87 -0.59
C LYS A 60 -43.87 -66.21 0.90
N ASN A 61 -44.37 -67.41 1.21
CA ASN A 61 -44.43 -67.91 2.57
C ASN A 61 -43.09 -68.53 2.97
N TYR A 62 -42.08 -67.67 3.15
CA TYR A 62 -40.69 -68.07 3.35
C TYR A 62 -40.45 -68.85 4.64
N VAL A 63 -41.26 -68.64 5.69
CA VAL A 63 -41.13 -69.37 6.96
C VAL A 63 -41.54 -70.83 6.75
N SER A 64 -42.75 -71.08 6.23
CA SER A 64 -43.24 -72.43 5.99
C SER A 64 -42.41 -73.15 4.93
N SER A 65 -42.01 -72.44 3.86
CA SER A 65 -41.13 -72.96 2.83
C SER A 65 -39.77 -73.40 3.39
N GLN A 66 -39.15 -72.59 4.27
CA GLN A 66 -37.88 -72.94 4.90
C GLN A 66 -37.98 -74.22 5.75
N THR A 67 -39.06 -74.37 6.52
CA THR A 67 -39.31 -75.59 7.31
C THR A 67 -39.49 -76.81 6.42
N MET A 68 -40.23 -76.69 5.32
CA MET A 68 -40.46 -77.80 4.39
C MET A 68 -39.19 -78.20 3.63
N PHE A 69 -38.34 -77.25 3.24
CA PHE A 69 -37.03 -77.57 2.67
C PHE A 69 -36.08 -78.22 3.68
N GLU A 70 -36.15 -77.86 4.96
CA GLU A 70 -35.37 -78.53 6.01
C GLU A 70 -35.83 -79.98 6.19
N LYS A 71 -37.15 -80.21 6.25
CA LYS A 71 -37.74 -81.55 6.30
C LYS A 71 -37.33 -82.38 5.09
N PHE A 72 -37.40 -81.81 3.89
CA PHE A 72 -36.97 -82.47 2.67
C PHE A 72 -35.49 -82.89 2.70
N LYS A 73 -34.60 -82.01 3.18
CA LYS A 73 -33.17 -82.33 3.30
C LYS A 73 -32.90 -83.46 4.31
N GLN A 74 -33.69 -83.54 5.39
CA GLN A 74 -33.63 -84.66 6.34
C GLN A 74 -34.11 -85.98 5.72
N GLU A 75 -35.12 -85.95 4.85
CA GLU A 75 -35.65 -87.13 4.15
C GLU A 75 -34.67 -87.69 3.10
N ILE A 76 -33.95 -86.84 2.36
CA ILE A 76 -32.94 -87.28 1.37
C ILE A 76 -31.62 -87.65 2.03
N ASN A 77 -31.15 -86.84 2.99
CA ASN A 77 -29.88 -87.00 3.71
C ASN A 77 -28.64 -87.29 2.82
N ASP A 78 -28.63 -86.75 1.61
CA ASP A 78 -27.56 -86.88 0.63
C ASP A 78 -27.23 -85.50 0.05
N PRO A 79 -26.16 -84.84 0.55
CA PRO A 79 -25.71 -83.56 0.04
C PRO A 79 -25.28 -83.57 -1.43
N SER A 80 -24.99 -84.72 -2.05
CA SER A 80 -24.63 -84.78 -3.47
C SER A 80 -25.83 -84.76 -4.42
N ASN A 81 -27.06 -84.87 -3.87
CA ASN A 81 -28.29 -84.88 -4.65
C ASN A 81 -28.66 -83.48 -5.19
N ALA A 82 -29.00 -83.40 -6.47
CA ALA A 82 -29.38 -82.14 -7.13
C ALA A 82 -30.55 -81.41 -6.45
N PHE A 83 -31.56 -82.14 -5.96
CA PHE A 83 -32.66 -81.52 -5.23
C PHE A 83 -32.25 -81.05 -3.83
N TYR A 84 -31.28 -81.72 -3.20
CA TYR A 84 -30.71 -81.28 -1.92
C TYR A 84 -29.93 -79.97 -2.08
N GLU A 85 -29.17 -79.84 -3.17
CA GLU A 85 -28.54 -78.58 -3.58
C GLU A 85 -29.60 -77.48 -3.81
N ASP A 86 -30.62 -77.74 -4.63
CA ASP A 86 -31.73 -76.80 -4.88
C ASP A 86 -32.42 -76.36 -3.59
N ALA A 87 -32.74 -77.30 -2.70
CA ALA A 87 -33.35 -77.01 -1.41
C ALA A 87 -32.43 -76.13 -0.54
N SER A 88 -31.12 -76.40 -0.56
CA SER A 88 -30.13 -75.57 0.14
C SER A 88 -30.08 -74.15 -0.41
N TYR A 89 -30.20 -73.98 -1.73
CA TYR A 89 -30.35 -72.67 -2.37
C TYR A 89 -31.62 -71.95 -1.87
N TYR A 90 -32.79 -72.58 -1.94
CA TYR A 90 -34.04 -71.97 -1.50
C TYR A 90 -34.02 -71.61 0.00
N GLN A 91 -33.36 -72.41 0.84
CA GLN A 91 -33.18 -72.09 2.26
C GLN A 91 -32.37 -70.80 2.47
N VAL A 92 -31.35 -70.55 1.64
CA VAL A 92 -30.61 -69.28 1.66
C VAL A 92 -31.53 -68.13 1.25
N ILE A 93 -32.28 -68.27 0.16
CA ILE A 93 -33.16 -67.20 -0.32
C ILE A 93 -34.28 -66.89 0.68
N CYS A 94 -34.86 -67.91 1.32
CA CYS A 94 -35.81 -67.72 2.43
C CYS A 94 -35.16 -66.93 3.58
N ALA A 95 -33.96 -67.33 4.02
CA ALA A 95 -33.26 -66.64 5.10
C ALA A 95 -32.96 -65.16 4.76
N VAL A 96 -32.60 -64.88 3.50
CA VAL A 96 -32.36 -63.51 3.01
C VAL A 96 -33.65 -62.68 3.02
N ASN A 97 -34.76 -63.22 2.50
CA ASN A 97 -36.06 -62.54 2.48
C ASN A 97 -36.61 -62.29 3.89
N LEU A 98 -36.38 -63.24 4.81
CA LEU A 98 -36.72 -63.12 6.23
C LEU A 98 -35.77 -62.21 7.01
N LYS A 99 -34.68 -61.72 6.40
CA LYS A 99 -33.61 -60.94 7.04
C LYS A 99 -33.04 -61.64 8.28
N SER A 100 -32.91 -62.96 8.21
CA SER A 100 -32.43 -63.76 9.32
C SER A 100 -30.97 -63.46 9.66
N LYS A 101 -30.60 -63.58 10.93
CA LYS A 101 -29.23 -63.32 11.42
C LYS A 101 -28.21 -64.31 10.84
N ASP A 102 -28.66 -65.51 10.49
CA ASP A 102 -27.84 -66.60 9.94
C ASP A 102 -27.76 -66.59 8.40
N ALA A 103 -28.41 -65.65 7.70
CA ALA A 103 -28.45 -65.63 6.24
C ALA A 103 -27.05 -65.59 5.58
N PHE A 104 -26.11 -64.85 6.17
CA PHE A 104 -24.71 -64.85 5.73
C PHE A 104 -24.02 -66.19 5.92
N LYS A 105 -24.30 -66.87 7.05
CA LYS A 105 -23.74 -68.18 7.35
C LYS A 105 -24.28 -69.21 6.37
N LYS A 106 -25.60 -69.28 6.19
CA LYS A 106 -26.25 -70.19 5.23
C LYS A 106 -25.73 -69.99 3.79
N ALA A 107 -25.53 -68.74 3.38
CA ALA A 107 -24.95 -68.44 2.06
C ALA A 107 -23.49 -68.89 1.94
N GLY A 108 -22.67 -68.67 2.97
CA GLY A 108 -21.27 -69.14 3.00
C GLY A 108 -21.15 -70.66 3.06
N ASP A 109 -22.02 -71.32 3.84
CA ASP A 109 -22.12 -72.78 3.92
C ASP A 109 -22.49 -73.38 2.55
N PHE A 110 -23.41 -72.72 1.81
CA PHE A 110 -23.74 -73.09 0.43
C PHE A 110 -22.54 -72.91 -0.52
N GLU A 111 -21.81 -71.79 -0.44
CA GLU A 111 -20.63 -71.55 -1.29
C GLU A 111 -19.53 -72.60 -1.06
N ALA A 112 -19.35 -73.04 0.19
CA ALA A 112 -18.37 -74.05 0.55
C ALA A 112 -18.78 -75.47 0.11
N ALA A 113 -20.08 -75.80 0.21
CA ALA A 113 -20.60 -77.12 -0.14
C ALA A 113 -20.77 -77.30 -1.66
N TYR A 114 -21.12 -76.23 -2.40
CA TYR A 114 -21.48 -76.30 -3.83
C TYR A 114 -20.75 -75.24 -4.67
N PRO A 115 -19.40 -75.26 -4.75
CA PRO A 115 -18.62 -74.22 -5.43
C PRO A 115 -18.93 -74.08 -6.94
N GLU A 116 -19.31 -75.17 -7.61
CA GLU A 116 -19.63 -75.23 -9.05
C GLU A 116 -21.15 -75.20 -9.34
N SER A 117 -21.98 -74.86 -8.34
CA SER A 117 -23.43 -74.83 -8.46
C SER A 117 -23.94 -73.89 -9.57
N GLY A 118 -24.98 -74.33 -10.29
CA GLY A 118 -25.74 -73.47 -11.20
C GLY A 118 -26.41 -72.28 -10.52
N TRP A 119 -26.68 -72.38 -9.21
CA TRP A 119 -27.26 -71.33 -8.36
C TRP A 119 -26.24 -70.34 -7.80
N MET A 120 -24.95 -70.63 -7.93
CA MET A 120 -23.87 -69.80 -7.39
C MET A 120 -24.01 -68.31 -7.78
N PRO A 121 -24.34 -67.93 -9.04
CA PRO A 121 -24.55 -66.51 -9.38
C PRO A 121 -25.71 -65.85 -8.63
N ALA A 122 -26.79 -66.59 -8.34
CA ALA A 122 -27.93 -66.07 -7.59
C ALA A 122 -27.59 -65.87 -6.10
N ILE A 123 -26.86 -66.83 -5.51
CA ILE A 123 -26.34 -66.73 -4.14
C ILE A 123 -25.38 -65.55 -4.01
N ARG A 124 -24.43 -65.40 -4.95
CA ARG A 124 -23.49 -64.27 -4.96
C ARG A 124 -24.18 -62.93 -5.15
N PHE A 125 -25.26 -62.87 -5.94
CA PHE A 125 -26.08 -61.67 -6.07
C PHE A 125 -26.71 -61.28 -4.73
N GLU A 126 -27.29 -62.23 -3.99
CA GLU A 126 -27.85 -61.98 -2.67
C GLU A 126 -26.78 -61.63 -1.62
N LEU A 127 -25.63 -62.30 -1.61
CA LEU A 127 -24.47 -61.93 -0.80
C LEU A 127 -24.03 -60.49 -1.05
N GLY A 128 -23.90 -60.10 -2.32
CA GLY A 128 -23.59 -58.73 -2.71
C GLY A 128 -24.60 -57.73 -2.16
N LYS A 129 -25.91 -58.03 -2.25
CA LYS A 129 -26.97 -57.19 -1.68
C LYS A 129 -26.87 -57.07 -0.16
N MET A 130 -26.57 -58.15 0.54
CA MET A 130 -26.42 -58.14 2.00
C MET A 130 -25.17 -57.37 2.44
N TYR A 131 -24.02 -57.57 1.76
CA TYR A 131 -22.80 -56.79 2.03
C TYR A 131 -23.02 -55.31 1.76
N PHE A 132 -23.74 -54.96 0.69
CA PHE A 132 -24.10 -53.59 0.36
C PHE A 132 -24.92 -52.92 1.48
N GLN A 133 -25.90 -53.63 2.03
CA GLN A 133 -26.71 -53.14 3.16
C GLN A 133 -25.87 -52.90 4.42
N LYS A 134 -24.86 -53.75 4.68
CA LYS A 134 -23.88 -53.58 5.76
C LYS A 134 -22.78 -52.55 5.46
N ARG A 135 -22.86 -51.82 4.34
CA ARG A 135 -21.85 -50.84 3.85
C ARG A 135 -20.46 -51.43 3.63
N LYS A 136 -20.38 -52.75 3.43
CA LYS A 136 -19.16 -53.48 3.08
C LYS A 136 -18.96 -53.48 1.57
N TYR A 137 -18.61 -52.31 1.03
CA TYR A 137 -18.65 -52.06 -0.41
C TYR A 137 -17.63 -52.89 -1.21
N LYS A 138 -16.47 -53.20 -0.63
CA LYS A 138 -15.42 -54.00 -1.26
C LYS A 138 -15.87 -55.46 -1.44
N GLU A 139 -16.44 -56.04 -0.39
CA GLU A 139 -16.98 -57.40 -0.39
C GLU A 139 -18.22 -57.51 -1.27
N ALA A 140 -19.10 -56.50 -1.23
CA ALA A 140 -20.25 -56.42 -2.13
C ALA A 140 -19.81 -56.39 -3.61
N LEU A 141 -18.79 -55.58 -3.94
CA LEU A 141 -18.27 -55.52 -5.30
C LEU A 141 -17.66 -56.85 -5.75
N LYS A 142 -16.93 -57.54 -4.86
CA LYS A 142 -16.38 -58.87 -5.15
C LYS A 142 -17.52 -59.85 -5.47
N ALA A 143 -18.54 -59.92 -4.62
CA ALA A 143 -19.69 -60.79 -4.84
C ALA A 143 -20.45 -60.47 -6.13
N PHE A 144 -20.64 -59.18 -6.47
CA PHE A 144 -21.31 -58.78 -7.70
C PHE A 144 -20.51 -59.09 -8.98
N LYS A 145 -19.17 -59.08 -8.96
CA LYS A 145 -18.36 -59.35 -10.16
C LYS A 145 -18.57 -60.74 -10.75
N ASP A 146 -18.92 -61.70 -9.91
CA ASP A 146 -19.10 -63.09 -10.31
C ASP A 146 -20.53 -63.40 -10.77
N VAL A 147 -21.43 -62.40 -10.76
CA VAL A 147 -22.81 -62.52 -11.22
C VAL A 147 -22.89 -62.10 -12.69
N SER A 148 -23.33 -63.00 -13.57
CA SER A 148 -23.59 -62.64 -14.97
C SER A 148 -24.89 -61.85 -15.11
N PRO A 149 -24.87 -60.58 -15.55
CA PRO A 149 -26.09 -59.75 -15.63
C PRO A 149 -27.12 -60.28 -16.63
N LYS A 150 -26.71 -61.11 -17.59
CA LYS A 150 -27.60 -61.73 -18.59
C LYS A 150 -28.58 -62.71 -17.95
N LYS A 151 -28.20 -63.36 -16.85
CA LYS A 151 -29.03 -64.31 -16.08
C LYS A 151 -30.02 -63.63 -15.14
N LEU A 152 -29.91 -62.31 -14.94
CA LEU A 152 -30.81 -61.54 -14.07
C LEU A 152 -32.01 -61.02 -14.85
N ASN A 153 -33.18 -61.02 -14.19
CA ASN A 153 -34.38 -60.37 -14.71
C ASN A 153 -34.20 -58.84 -14.80
N LYS A 154 -35.13 -58.14 -15.45
CA LYS A 154 -35.02 -56.70 -15.71
C LYS A 154 -34.86 -55.86 -14.43
N GLU A 155 -35.61 -56.18 -13.37
CA GLU A 155 -35.53 -55.44 -12.11
C GLU A 155 -34.20 -55.70 -11.39
N GLN A 156 -33.84 -56.98 -11.22
CA GLN A 156 -32.58 -57.41 -10.61
C GLN A 156 -31.37 -56.85 -11.34
N ARG A 157 -31.43 -56.78 -12.68
CA ARG A 157 -30.36 -56.19 -13.50
C ARG A 157 -30.18 -54.71 -13.23
N THR A 158 -31.27 -53.94 -13.08
CA THR A 158 -31.15 -52.52 -12.70
C THR A 158 -30.65 -52.33 -11.27
N GLU A 159 -31.04 -53.20 -10.34
CA GLU A 159 -30.52 -53.20 -8.97
C GLU A 159 -29.02 -53.55 -8.93
N TYR A 160 -28.62 -54.57 -9.68
CA TYR A 160 -27.24 -55.01 -9.85
C TYR A 160 -26.35 -53.87 -10.32
N TYR A 161 -26.69 -53.25 -11.45
CA TYR A 161 -25.86 -52.19 -12.02
C TYR A 161 -25.81 -50.96 -11.11
N TYR A 162 -26.91 -50.62 -10.43
CA TYR A 162 -26.91 -49.51 -9.48
C TYR A 162 -25.99 -49.78 -8.27
N LYS A 163 -26.12 -50.96 -7.65
CA LYS A 163 -25.31 -51.31 -6.47
C LYS A 163 -23.84 -51.51 -6.82
N THR A 164 -23.56 -52.12 -7.97
CA THR A 164 -22.20 -52.26 -8.51
C THR A 164 -21.59 -50.89 -8.78
N GLY A 165 -22.29 -50.02 -9.50
CA GLY A 165 -21.82 -48.65 -9.77
C GLY A 165 -21.61 -47.84 -8.50
N TYR A 166 -22.47 -47.99 -7.49
CA TYR A 166 -22.28 -47.35 -6.19
C TYR A 166 -21.04 -47.90 -5.46
N CYS A 167 -20.84 -49.22 -5.44
CA CYS A 167 -19.63 -49.81 -4.87
C CYS A 167 -18.36 -49.36 -5.59
N GLU A 168 -18.39 -49.26 -6.92
CA GLU A 168 -17.30 -48.75 -7.75
C GLU A 168 -16.99 -47.29 -7.43
N LEU A 169 -18.02 -46.46 -7.28
CA LEU A 169 -17.88 -45.07 -6.85
C LEU A 169 -17.22 -44.95 -5.47
N GLN A 170 -17.61 -45.80 -4.50
CA GLN A 170 -16.97 -45.83 -3.18
C GLN A 170 -15.53 -46.35 -3.23
N ALA A 171 -15.16 -47.08 -4.29
CA ALA A 171 -13.81 -47.56 -4.55
C ALA A 171 -13.00 -46.61 -5.46
N ASP A 172 -13.50 -45.38 -5.71
CA ASP A 172 -12.91 -44.36 -6.58
C ASP A 172 -12.68 -44.82 -8.04
N ARG A 173 -13.46 -45.80 -8.51
CA ARG A 173 -13.44 -46.31 -9.90
C ARG A 173 -14.48 -45.59 -10.74
N LEU A 174 -14.22 -44.33 -11.05
CA LEU A 174 -15.20 -43.42 -11.66
C LEU A 174 -15.71 -43.89 -13.03
N ASP A 175 -14.83 -44.38 -13.91
CA ASP A 175 -15.23 -44.83 -15.26
C ASP A 175 -16.12 -46.08 -15.20
N ALA A 176 -15.74 -47.04 -14.35
CA ALA A 176 -16.52 -48.25 -14.13
C ALA A 176 -17.89 -47.90 -13.52
N ALA A 177 -17.90 -47.02 -12.51
CA ALA A 177 -19.12 -46.54 -11.89
C ALA A 177 -20.05 -45.85 -12.89
N ALA A 178 -19.50 -44.98 -13.76
CA ALA A 178 -20.26 -44.31 -14.81
C ALA A 178 -20.85 -45.31 -15.81
N ALA A 179 -20.08 -46.31 -16.25
CA ALA A 179 -20.55 -47.38 -17.11
C ALA A 179 -21.70 -48.16 -16.46
N SER A 180 -21.55 -48.54 -15.20
CA SER A 180 -22.58 -49.23 -14.41
C SER A 180 -23.86 -48.38 -14.27
N PHE A 181 -23.74 -47.10 -13.89
CA PHE A 181 -24.91 -46.22 -13.75
C PHE A 181 -25.62 -45.96 -15.08
N SER A 182 -24.89 -45.86 -16.20
CA SER A 182 -25.47 -45.66 -17.54
C SER A 182 -26.45 -46.76 -17.95
N LYS A 183 -26.27 -47.99 -17.42
CA LYS A 183 -27.19 -49.11 -17.65
C LYS A 183 -28.51 -48.99 -16.87
N VAL A 184 -28.61 -48.04 -15.95
CA VAL A 184 -29.77 -47.83 -15.08
C VAL A 184 -30.47 -46.50 -15.37
N THR A 185 -29.73 -45.48 -15.79
CA THR A 185 -30.29 -44.17 -16.17
C THR A 185 -31.33 -44.29 -17.28
N GLY A 186 -32.39 -43.48 -17.23
CA GLY A 186 -33.45 -43.48 -18.25
C GLY A 186 -34.43 -44.67 -18.20
N THR A 187 -34.24 -45.63 -17.28
CA THR A 187 -35.18 -46.74 -17.07
C THR A 187 -36.36 -46.35 -16.18
N LYS A 188 -37.43 -47.16 -16.16
CA LYS A 188 -38.57 -47.01 -15.22
C LYS A 188 -38.26 -47.56 -13.80
N SER A 189 -37.00 -47.87 -13.49
CA SER A 189 -36.60 -48.49 -12.22
C SER A 189 -36.58 -47.49 -11.07
N ARG A 190 -36.85 -47.95 -9.84
CA ARG A 190 -36.63 -47.16 -8.60
C ARG A 190 -35.18 -46.69 -8.43
N TYR A 191 -34.23 -47.33 -9.11
CA TYR A 191 -32.82 -46.97 -9.10
C TYR A 191 -32.43 -45.93 -10.16
N ALA A 192 -33.34 -45.57 -11.09
CA ALA A 192 -33.05 -44.64 -12.18
C ALA A 192 -32.65 -43.25 -11.68
N GLN A 193 -33.44 -42.62 -10.81
CA GLN A 193 -33.11 -41.29 -10.27
C GLN A 193 -31.81 -41.29 -9.43
N PRO A 194 -31.58 -42.24 -8.50
CA PRO A 194 -30.30 -42.39 -7.82
C PRO A 194 -29.12 -42.59 -8.77
N ALA A 195 -29.26 -43.43 -9.80
CA ALA A 195 -28.20 -43.68 -10.79
C ALA A 195 -27.88 -42.42 -11.60
N THR A 196 -28.91 -41.70 -12.06
CA THR A 196 -28.73 -40.41 -12.77
C THR A 196 -28.01 -39.40 -11.88
N TYR A 197 -28.31 -39.35 -10.58
CA TYR A 197 -27.64 -38.45 -9.66
C TYR A 197 -26.13 -38.73 -9.56
N TYR A 198 -25.76 -40.01 -9.34
CA TYR A 198 -24.35 -40.37 -9.22
C TYR A 198 -23.60 -40.28 -10.55
N SER A 199 -24.26 -40.62 -11.67
CA SER A 199 -23.72 -40.41 -13.02
C SER A 199 -23.42 -38.92 -13.27
N ALA A 200 -24.37 -38.03 -12.97
CA ALA A 200 -24.19 -36.59 -13.11
C ALA A 200 -23.09 -36.05 -12.19
N TYR A 201 -22.98 -36.58 -10.97
CA TYR A 201 -21.92 -36.24 -10.04
C TYR A 201 -20.53 -36.65 -10.54
N ILE A 202 -20.40 -37.84 -11.15
CA ILE A 202 -19.14 -38.28 -11.76
C ILE A 202 -18.75 -37.35 -12.92
N LEU A 203 -19.71 -37.03 -13.81
CA LEU A 203 -19.48 -36.08 -14.90
C LEU A 203 -19.02 -34.71 -14.39
N TYR A 204 -19.66 -34.22 -13.33
CA TYR A 204 -19.26 -32.98 -12.66
C TYR A 204 -17.84 -33.05 -12.10
N LYS A 205 -17.48 -34.15 -11.43
CA LYS A 205 -16.14 -34.41 -10.90
C LYS A 205 -15.07 -34.47 -11.99
N ASN A 206 -15.42 -34.96 -13.18
CA ASN A 206 -14.54 -35.06 -14.34
C ASN A 206 -14.45 -33.76 -15.17
N GLY A 207 -15.19 -32.70 -14.81
CA GLY A 207 -15.22 -31.45 -15.57
C GLY A 207 -16.11 -31.47 -16.81
N ASP A 208 -16.88 -32.55 -17.05
CA ASP A 208 -17.87 -32.66 -18.14
C ASP A 208 -19.15 -31.84 -17.81
N TYR A 209 -19.00 -30.55 -17.54
CA TYR A 209 -20.04 -29.68 -16.97
C TYR A 209 -21.33 -29.64 -17.77
N GLN A 210 -21.25 -29.57 -19.10
CA GLN A 210 -22.45 -29.54 -19.95
C GLN A 210 -23.28 -30.83 -19.85
N LYS A 211 -22.62 -32.00 -19.81
CA LYS A 211 -23.30 -33.30 -19.68
C LYS A 211 -23.87 -33.47 -18.27
N ALA A 212 -23.10 -33.08 -17.25
CA ALA A 212 -23.53 -33.09 -15.86
C ALA A 212 -24.79 -32.23 -15.66
N LEU A 213 -24.79 -31.00 -16.22
CA LEU A 213 -25.91 -30.07 -16.16
C LEU A 213 -27.19 -30.67 -16.77
N ARG A 214 -27.09 -31.27 -17.97
CA ARG A 214 -28.23 -31.95 -18.60
C ARG A 214 -28.82 -33.03 -17.69
N GLN A 215 -27.99 -33.88 -17.09
CA GLN A 215 -28.46 -34.96 -16.21
C GLN A 215 -29.02 -34.42 -14.89
N PHE A 216 -28.38 -33.43 -14.25
CA PHE A 216 -28.90 -32.82 -13.03
C PHE A 216 -30.22 -32.09 -13.25
N ASN A 217 -30.41 -31.44 -14.39
CA ASN A 217 -31.67 -30.77 -14.73
C ASN A 217 -32.87 -31.73 -14.76
N THR A 218 -32.67 -32.99 -15.16
CA THR A 218 -33.73 -34.02 -15.10
C THR A 218 -34.18 -34.38 -13.68
N LEU A 219 -33.37 -34.04 -12.66
CA LEU A 219 -33.61 -34.37 -11.25
C LEU A 219 -34.13 -33.19 -10.42
N THR A 220 -34.26 -32.00 -11.02
CA THR A 220 -34.65 -30.75 -10.33
C THR A 220 -36.00 -30.84 -9.61
N ASN A 221 -36.95 -31.56 -10.21
CA ASN A 221 -38.30 -31.80 -9.66
C ASN A 221 -38.38 -33.07 -8.78
N SER A 222 -37.28 -33.80 -8.58
CA SER A 222 -37.29 -34.97 -7.70
C SER A 222 -37.44 -34.56 -6.24
N ARG A 223 -38.44 -35.10 -5.54
CA ARG A 223 -38.64 -34.88 -4.09
C ARG A 223 -37.40 -35.23 -3.26
N ARG A 224 -36.62 -36.22 -3.69
CA ARG A 224 -35.42 -36.69 -2.97
C ARG A 224 -34.17 -35.91 -3.37
N TYR A 225 -33.98 -35.65 -4.66
CA TYR A 225 -32.71 -35.14 -5.20
C TYR A 225 -32.73 -33.64 -5.56
N GLY A 226 -33.90 -33.04 -5.80
CA GLY A 226 -34.04 -31.68 -6.33
C GLY A 226 -33.25 -30.62 -5.55
N LYS A 227 -33.23 -30.72 -4.22
CA LYS A 227 -32.46 -29.81 -3.35
C LYS A 227 -30.94 -29.95 -3.50
N TYR A 228 -30.44 -31.18 -3.66
CA TYR A 228 -29.00 -31.44 -3.76
C TYR A 228 -28.47 -31.07 -5.14
N VAL A 229 -29.22 -31.39 -6.20
CA VAL A 229 -28.80 -31.10 -7.58
C VAL A 229 -28.77 -29.61 -7.88
N SER A 230 -29.62 -28.81 -7.22
CA SER A 230 -29.65 -27.36 -7.42
C SER A 230 -28.33 -26.68 -7.06
N ILE A 231 -27.62 -27.17 -6.03
CA ILE A 231 -26.29 -26.63 -5.67
C ILE A 231 -25.27 -26.96 -6.75
N TYR A 232 -25.26 -28.21 -7.25
CA TYR A 232 -24.36 -28.61 -8.33
C TYR A 232 -24.64 -27.86 -9.63
N ILE A 233 -25.91 -27.59 -9.95
CA ILE A 233 -26.30 -26.79 -11.13
C ILE A 233 -25.72 -25.38 -11.03
N LEU A 234 -25.90 -24.71 -9.88
CA LEU A 234 -25.33 -23.38 -9.66
C LEU A 234 -23.81 -23.38 -9.71
N GLN A 235 -23.18 -24.39 -9.12
CA GLN A 235 -21.73 -24.56 -9.18
C GLN A 235 -21.26 -24.76 -10.63
N ILE A 236 -21.96 -25.59 -11.42
CA ILE A 236 -21.65 -25.77 -12.84
C ILE A 236 -21.77 -24.46 -13.61
N TYR A 237 -22.83 -23.69 -13.43
CA TYR A 237 -22.94 -22.39 -14.09
C TYR A 237 -21.81 -21.44 -13.70
N TYR A 238 -21.39 -21.46 -12.43
CA TYR A 238 -20.26 -20.69 -11.95
C TYR A 238 -18.95 -21.10 -12.64
N GLU A 239 -18.64 -22.40 -12.70
CA GLU A 239 -17.45 -22.93 -13.39
C GLU A 239 -17.46 -22.65 -14.90
N LEU A 240 -18.64 -22.57 -15.51
CA LEU A 240 -18.83 -22.19 -16.92
C LEU A 240 -18.72 -20.66 -17.16
N GLY A 241 -18.52 -19.85 -16.11
CA GLY A 241 -18.49 -18.40 -16.19
C GLY A 241 -19.86 -17.74 -16.43
N GLU A 242 -20.95 -18.51 -16.35
CA GLU A 242 -22.33 -18.06 -16.54
C GLU A 242 -22.88 -17.39 -15.27
N ASN A 243 -22.17 -16.37 -14.78
CA ASN A 243 -22.42 -15.71 -13.50
C ASN A 243 -23.85 -15.16 -13.39
N GLN A 244 -24.43 -14.63 -14.47
CA GLN A 244 -25.80 -14.11 -14.45
C GLN A 244 -26.82 -15.23 -14.16
N LYS A 245 -26.66 -16.42 -14.75
CA LYS A 245 -27.54 -17.57 -14.48
C LYS A 245 -27.43 -18.04 -13.04
N VAL A 246 -26.23 -18.01 -12.45
CA VAL A 246 -26.03 -18.32 -11.02
C VAL A 246 -26.88 -17.40 -10.15
N VAL A 247 -26.89 -16.09 -10.45
CA VAL A 247 -27.69 -15.11 -9.73
C VAL A 247 -29.18 -15.35 -9.92
N ASP A 248 -29.64 -15.45 -11.17
CA ASP A 248 -31.07 -15.58 -11.48
C ASP A 248 -31.68 -16.86 -10.89
N GLU A 249 -31.04 -18.01 -11.12
CA GLU A 249 -31.53 -19.29 -10.61
C GLU A 249 -31.31 -19.43 -9.09
N GLY A 250 -30.17 -18.97 -8.59
CA GLY A 250 -29.78 -19.12 -7.19
C GLY A 250 -30.72 -18.34 -6.26
N THR A 251 -31.05 -17.10 -6.62
CA THR A 251 -31.94 -16.24 -5.81
C THR A 251 -33.36 -16.79 -5.72
N VAL A 252 -33.88 -17.39 -6.80
CA VAL A 252 -35.17 -18.07 -6.79
C VAL A 252 -35.13 -19.33 -5.93
N LYS A 253 -34.12 -20.19 -6.12
CA LYS A 253 -34.04 -21.49 -5.42
C LYS A 253 -33.81 -21.34 -3.91
N MET A 254 -33.09 -20.30 -3.49
CA MET A 254 -32.84 -20.02 -2.08
C MET A 254 -34.10 -19.74 -1.24
N LYS A 255 -35.22 -19.33 -1.86
CA LYS A 255 -36.48 -19.06 -1.15
C LYS A 255 -37.11 -20.30 -0.54
N THR A 256 -36.86 -21.48 -1.11
CA THR A 256 -37.50 -22.75 -0.74
C THR A 256 -36.54 -23.78 -0.13
N THR A 257 -35.31 -23.36 0.17
CA THR A 257 -34.20 -24.23 0.57
C THR A 257 -33.92 -24.14 2.09
N ASP A 258 -33.47 -25.24 2.70
CA ASP A 258 -33.12 -25.28 4.12
C ASP A 258 -31.94 -24.33 4.47
N ARG A 259 -31.83 -23.92 5.72
CA ARG A 259 -30.85 -22.91 6.18
C ARG A 259 -29.39 -23.23 5.80
N LYS A 260 -28.98 -24.50 5.85
CA LYS A 260 -27.59 -24.90 5.56
C LYS A 260 -27.29 -24.81 4.07
N SER A 261 -28.18 -25.37 3.25
CA SER A 261 -28.07 -25.34 1.79
C SER A 261 -28.21 -23.91 1.24
N LYS A 262 -29.03 -23.07 1.89
CA LYS A 262 -29.19 -21.64 1.57
C LYS A 262 -27.89 -20.86 1.74
N GLY A 263 -27.12 -21.16 2.78
CA GLY A 263 -25.80 -20.56 3.01
C GLY A 263 -24.82 -20.80 1.85
N LEU A 264 -24.69 -22.07 1.43
CA LEU A 264 -23.81 -22.45 0.31
C LEU A 264 -24.24 -21.80 -1.02
N MET A 265 -25.56 -21.75 -1.28
CA MET A 265 -26.07 -21.05 -2.47
C MET A 265 -25.81 -19.55 -2.41
N ALA A 266 -25.94 -18.93 -1.23
CA ALA A 266 -25.61 -17.51 -1.06
C ALA A 266 -24.13 -17.23 -1.37
N GLY A 267 -23.21 -18.12 -0.96
CA GLY A 267 -21.80 -18.02 -1.33
C GLY A 267 -21.56 -18.05 -2.84
N LEU A 268 -22.21 -18.97 -3.57
CA LEU A 268 -22.12 -19.04 -5.04
C LEU A 268 -22.69 -17.79 -5.72
N VAL A 269 -23.87 -17.32 -5.29
CA VAL A 269 -24.49 -16.09 -5.81
C VAL A 269 -23.61 -14.87 -5.53
N ALA A 270 -23.01 -14.79 -4.33
CA ALA A 270 -22.11 -13.71 -3.96
C ALA A 270 -20.84 -13.70 -4.83
N ASN A 271 -20.22 -14.86 -5.05
CA ASN A 271 -19.06 -14.98 -5.94
C ASN A 271 -19.41 -14.60 -7.39
N ALA A 272 -20.58 -15.01 -7.87
CA ALA A 272 -21.04 -14.63 -9.21
C ALA A 272 -21.25 -13.11 -9.34
N LEU A 273 -21.89 -12.48 -8.35
CA LEU A 273 -22.07 -11.02 -8.30
C LEU A 273 -20.72 -10.29 -8.19
N TYR A 274 -19.77 -10.83 -7.44
CA TYR A 274 -18.41 -10.32 -7.37
C TYR A 274 -17.74 -10.32 -8.77
N ASN A 275 -17.84 -11.42 -9.51
CA ASN A 275 -17.30 -11.52 -10.87
C ASN A 275 -18.00 -10.57 -11.85
N LEU A 276 -19.25 -10.19 -11.57
CA LEU A 276 -20.01 -9.17 -12.31
C LEU A 276 -19.72 -7.73 -11.83
N ASN A 277 -18.79 -7.54 -10.88
CA ASN A 277 -18.48 -6.26 -10.24
C ASN A 277 -19.64 -5.61 -9.47
N ASP A 278 -20.73 -6.34 -9.16
CA ASP A 278 -21.82 -5.85 -8.31
C ASP A 278 -21.50 -6.11 -6.84
N TYR A 279 -20.49 -5.40 -6.33
CA TYR A 279 -19.94 -5.59 -4.98
C TYR A 279 -20.97 -5.32 -3.88
N THR A 280 -21.91 -4.40 -4.11
CA THR A 280 -22.96 -4.05 -3.15
C THR A 280 -23.92 -5.21 -2.94
N LYS A 281 -24.47 -5.78 -4.02
CA LYS A 281 -25.34 -6.96 -3.89
C LYS A 281 -24.56 -8.19 -3.45
N ALA A 282 -23.33 -8.37 -3.94
CA ALA A 282 -22.47 -9.47 -3.49
C ALA A 282 -22.29 -9.45 -1.97
N LEU A 283 -22.13 -8.27 -1.36
CA LEU A 283 -22.00 -8.12 0.09
C LEU A 283 -23.24 -8.63 0.86
N GLU A 284 -24.45 -8.44 0.34
CA GLU A 284 -25.68 -8.94 0.98
C GLU A 284 -25.65 -10.47 1.08
N TYR A 285 -25.30 -11.14 -0.01
CA TYR A 285 -25.21 -12.60 -0.06
C TYR A 285 -24.00 -13.15 0.70
N PHE A 286 -22.84 -12.47 0.66
CA PHE A 286 -21.70 -12.83 1.48
C PHE A 286 -22.00 -12.71 2.97
N THR A 287 -22.79 -11.73 3.40
CA THR A 287 -23.24 -11.63 4.80
C THR A 287 -24.06 -12.84 5.22
N LEU A 288 -24.96 -13.32 4.35
CA LEU A 288 -25.72 -14.55 4.58
C LEU A 288 -24.79 -15.79 4.61
N TYR A 289 -23.79 -15.84 3.74
CA TYR A 289 -22.81 -16.91 3.68
C TYR A 289 -21.95 -16.97 4.96
N GLU A 290 -21.35 -15.84 5.39
CA GLU A 290 -20.55 -15.73 6.62
C GLU A 290 -21.33 -16.22 7.85
N ASN A 291 -22.60 -15.81 7.99
CA ASN A 291 -23.46 -16.21 9.11
C ASN A 291 -23.84 -17.71 9.11
N SER A 292 -23.69 -18.38 7.97
CA SER A 292 -24.02 -19.80 7.79
C SER A 292 -22.79 -20.71 7.83
N ALA A 293 -21.59 -20.14 7.61
CA ALA A 293 -20.34 -20.86 7.53
C ALA A 293 -19.95 -21.41 8.91
N ARG A 294 -19.87 -22.74 9.03
CA ARG A 294 -19.37 -23.43 10.24
C ARG A 294 -17.86 -23.72 10.19
N LYS A 295 -17.22 -23.48 9.05
CA LYS A 295 -15.78 -23.69 8.80
C LYS A 295 -15.09 -22.35 8.66
N SER A 296 -13.79 -22.31 8.93
CA SER A 296 -12.95 -21.16 8.55
C SER A 296 -13.06 -20.93 7.04
N LEU A 297 -13.32 -19.70 6.66
CA LEU A 297 -13.28 -19.26 5.26
C LEU A 297 -11.84 -19.37 4.75
N SER A 298 -11.69 -19.69 3.47
CA SER A 298 -10.41 -19.70 2.76
C SER A 298 -9.87 -18.27 2.56
N PRO A 299 -8.56 -18.10 2.33
CA PRO A 299 -7.98 -16.78 2.06
C PRO A 299 -8.61 -16.04 0.87
N GLU A 300 -8.98 -16.75 -0.19
CA GLU A 300 -9.67 -16.16 -1.34
C GLU A 300 -11.07 -15.64 -0.96
N GLU A 301 -11.85 -16.44 -0.23
CA GLU A 301 -13.17 -16.00 0.25
C GLU A 301 -13.04 -14.79 1.17
N GLN A 302 -12.06 -14.81 2.08
CA GLN A 302 -11.76 -13.67 2.96
C GLN A 302 -11.44 -12.42 2.13
N TYR A 303 -10.62 -12.55 1.08
CA TYR A 303 -10.28 -11.44 0.19
C TYR A 303 -11.51 -10.89 -0.54
N ARG A 304 -12.30 -11.75 -1.20
CA ARG A 304 -13.52 -11.34 -1.95
C ARG A 304 -14.53 -10.63 -1.04
N ILE A 305 -14.78 -11.17 0.15
CA ILE A 305 -15.65 -10.54 1.15
C ILE A 305 -15.07 -9.20 1.60
N GLY A 306 -13.76 -9.13 1.83
CA GLY A 306 -13.05 -7.90 2.16
C GLY A 306 -13.23 -6.81 1.11
N ILE A 307 -13.10 -7.15 -0.18
CA ILE A 307 -13.32 -6.25 -1.31
C ILE A 307 -14.77 -5.76 -1.36
N CYS A 308 -15.76 -6.65 -1.20
CA CYS A 308 -17.16 -6.26 -1.13
C CYS A 308 -17.42 -5.29 0.03
N LYS A 309 -16.84 -5.53 1.21
CA LYS A 309 -16.92 -4.62 2.36
C LYS A 309 -16.21 -3.29 2.08
N PHE A 310 -15.07 -3.31 1.39
CA PHE A 310 -14.31 -2.12 1.02
C PHE A 310 -15.11 -1.19 0.09
N TYR A 311 -15.63 -1.72 -1.03
CA TYR A 311 -16.47 -0.93 -1.94
C TYR A 311 -17.81 -0.52 -1.32
N GLY A 312 -18.33 -1.33 -0.39
CA GLY A 312 -19.46 -0.95 0.47
C GLY A 312 -19.12 0.05 1.58
N GLN A 313 -17.91 0.62 1.60
CA GLN A 313 -17.40 1.59 2.58
C GLN A 313 -17.40 1.10 4.04
N LYS A 314 -17.49 -0.22 4.26
CA LYS A 314 -17.43 -0.87 5.58
C LYS A 314 -15.98 -1.17 5.97
N TYR A 315 -15.12 -0.15 5.96
CA TYR A 315 -13.66 -0.30 6.11
C TYR A 315 -13.25 -1.05 7.37
N LYS A 316 -13.84 -0.73 8.54
CA LYS A 316 -13.53 -1.41 9.81
C LYS A 316 -13.82 -2.91 9.78
N ALA A 317 -14.89 -3.32 9.12
CA ALA A 317 -15.23 -4.73 8.95
C ALA A 317 -14.29 -5.42 7.94
N ALA A 318 -13.95 -4.72 6.85
CA ALA A 318 -13.04 -5.21 5.82
C ALA A 318 -11.63 -5.51 6.36
N ILE A 319 -11.14 -4.75 7.36
CA ILE A 319 -9.83 -4.96 7.99
C ILE A 319 -9.66 -6.41 8.46
N ASN A 320 -10.63 -6.96 9.19
CA ASN A 320 -10.51 -8.33 9.69
C ASN A 320 -10.44 -9.34 8.54
N ASN A 321 -11.28 -9.19 7.50
CA ASN A 321 -11.26 -10.08 6.35
C ASN A 321 -9.91 -10.02 5.60
N PHE A 322 -9.38 -8.83 5.33
CA PHE A 322 -8.07 -8.68 4.67
C PHE A 322 -6.91 -9.17 5.55
N GLN A 323 -6.96 -9.00 6.87
CA GLN A 323 -5.95 -9.58 7.78
C GLN A 323 -5.94 -11.10 7.75
N GLN A 324 -7.10 -11.75 7.60
CA GLN A 324 -7.14 -13.21 7.46
C GLN A 324 -6.68 -13.63 6.05
N ALA A 325 -7.06 -12.89 5.01
CA ALA A 325 -6.60 -13.13 3.64
C ALA A 325 -5.07 -12.99 3.49
N SER A 326 -4.44 -12.12 4.30
CA SER A 326 -2.99 -11.88 4.25
C SER A 326 -2.15 -12.88 5.05
N LYS A 327 -2.75 -13.85 5.75
CA LYS A 327 -2.02 -14.83 6.60
C LYS A 327 -1.58 -16.09 5.88
N GLN A 328 -2.25 -16.48 4.78
CA GLN A 328 -2.04 -17.74 4.08
C GLN A 328 -2.34 -17.58 2.58
N ASN A 329 -1.61 -18.32 1.74
CA ASN A 329 -1.68 -18.36 0.26
C ASN A 329 -1.00 -17.19 -0.47
N GLU A 330 -0.04 -17.47 -1.36
CA GLU A 330 0.81 -16.47 -2.02
C GLU A 330 0.06 -15.55 -2.99
N GLU A 331 -1.02 -16.03 -3.63
CA GLU A 331 -1.68 -15.30 -4.72
C GLU A 331 -2.36 -13.99 -4.28
N PHE A 332 -3.06 -13.99 -3.14
CA PHE A 332 -3.87 -12.83 -2.70
C PHE A 332 -3.21 -11.96 -1.63
N VAL A 333 -2.04 -12.37 -1.09
CA VAL A 333 -1.41 -11.68 0.04
C VAL A 333 -1.04 -10.24 -0.31
N GLN A 334 -0.51 -10.01 -1.51
CA GLN A 334 -0.15 -8.65 -1.95
C GLN A 334 -1.38 -7.74 -2.00
N ASN A 335 -2.44 -8.19 -2.67
CA ASN A 335 -3.67 -7.41 -2.84
C ASN A 335 -4.34 -7.18 -1.49
N ALA A 336 -4.39 -8.20 -0.62
CA ALA A 336 -4.92 -8.07 0.73
C ALA A 336 -4.21 -6.97 1.51
N TRP A 337 -2.87 -6.94 1.52
CA TRP A 337 -2.09 -5.87 2.18
C TRP A 337 -2.34 -4.49 1.55
N TYR A 338 -2.45 -4.42 0.23
CA TYR A 338 -2.72 -3.17 -0.49
C TYR A 338 -4.06 -2.56 -0.06
N TYR A 339 -5.16 -3.33 -0.09
CA TYR A 339 -6.46 -2.85 0.36
C TYR A 339 -6.52 -2.62 1.87
N LEU A 340 -5.79 -3.40 2.67
CA LEU A 340 -5.64 -3.17 4.10
C LEU A 340 -5.05 -1.78 4.38
N GLY A 341 -4.08 -1.34 3.57
CA GLY A 341 -3.52 0.01 3.62
C GLY A 341 -4.58 1.10 3.49
N PHE A 342 -5.46 0.98 2.48
CA PHE A 342 -6.56 1.93 2.29
C PHE A 342 -7.64 1.83 3.38
N CYS A 343 -7.96 0.62 3.86
CA CYS A 343 -8.86 0.45 5.00
C CYS A 343 -8.36 1.23 6.22
N TYR A 344 -7.07 1.10 6.55
CA TYR A 344 -6.46 1.82 7.67
C TYR A 344 -6.44 3.33 7.47
N LEU A 345 -6.23 3.83 6.24
CA LEU A 345 -6.34 5.27 5.97
C LEU A 345 -7.77 5.78 6.25
N ASN A 346 -8.79 5.02 5.83
CA ASN A 346 -10.19 5.39 6.04
C ASN A 346 -10.66 5.22 7.50
N THR A 347 -9.96 4.42 8.32
CA THR A 347 -10.21 4.31 9.77
C THR A 347 -9.31 5.21 10.63
N ASN A 348 -8.57 6.14 10.00
CA ASN A 348 -7.65 7.07 10.66
C ASN A 348 -6.50 6.38 11.43
N GLU A 349 -5.96 5.32 10.85
CA GLU A 349 -4.90 4.46 11.37
C GLU A 349 -3.63 4.50 10.48
N PRO A 350 -3.01 5.68 10.26
CA PRO A 350 -1.97 5.84 9.24
C PRO A 350 -0.69 5.03 9.48
N LYS A 351 -0.34 4.70 10.73
CA LYS A 351 0.82 3.84 11.04
C LYS A 351 0.63 2.40 10.54
N PHE A 352 -0.59 1.87 10.71
CA PHE A 352 -0.93 0.56 10.18
C PHE A 352 -1.03 0.59 8.66
N ALA A 353 -1.54 1.69 8.08
CA ALA A 353 -1.54 1.89 6.63
C ALA A 353 -0.13 1.89 6.03
N GLN A 354 0.80 2.64 6.63
CA GLN A 354 2.22 2.67 6.24
C GLN A 354 2.80 1.25 6.20
N SER A 355 2.58 0.47 7.26
CA SER A 355 3.08 -0.90 7.36
C SER A 355 2.45 -1.83 6.31
N ALA A 356 1.15 -1.69 6.06
CA ALA A 356 0.43 -2.50 5.09
C ALA A 356 0.90 -2.23 3.64
N PHE A 357 1.06 -0.97 3.26
CA PHE A 357 1.57 -0.60 1.94
C PHE A 357 3.00 -1.08 1.72
N LEU A 358 3.87 -0.98 2.73
CA LEU A 358 5.24 -1.50 2.63
C LEU A 358 5.24 -3.02 2.42
N LYS A 359 4.41 -3.76 3.17
CA LYS A 359 4.28 -5.22 3.00
C LYS A 359 3.76 -5.59 1.61
N ALA A 360 2.80 -4.85 1.08
CA ALA A 360 2.29 -5.04 -0.28
C ALA A 360 3.38 -4.80 -1.34
N TYR A 361 4.21 -3.75 -1.19
CA TYR A 361 5.35 -3.54 -2.07
C TYR A 361 6.36 -4.71 -2.01
N GLN A 362 6.67 -5.19 -0.81
CA GLN A 362 7.64 -6.26 -0.58
C GLN A 362 7.21 -7.63 -1.14
N GLN A 363 5.91 -7.90 -1.34
CA GLN A 363 5.46 -9.15 -1.95
C GLN A 363 5.87 -9.23 -3.43
N GLY A 364 5.69 -8.15 -4.20
CA GLY A 364 6.19 -8.03 -5.57
C GLY A 364 5.56 -8.93 -6.64
N ASN A 365 4.49 -9.70 -6.36
CA ASN A 365 3.86 -10.61 -7.32
C ASN A 365 3.32 -9.87 -8.57
N ASP A 366 2.55 -8.80 -8.36
CA ASP A 366 2.15 -7.80 -9.35
C ASP A 366 3.03 -6.55 -9.20
N LYS A 367 3.86 -6.29 -10.22
CA LYS A 367 4.81 -5.15 -10.23
C LYS A 367 4.11 -3.79 -10.25
N SER A 368 2.99 -3.66 -10.95
CA SER A 368 2.25 -2.41 -11.06
C SER A 368 1.63 -2.06 -9.71
N LEU A 369 1.02 -3.05 -9.07
CA LEU A 369 0.45 -2.93 -7.73
C LEU A 369 1.53 -2.69 -6.67
N ALA A 370 2.67 -3.38 -6.75
CA ALA A 370 3.79 -3.17 -5.83
C ALA A 370 4.28 -1.72 -5.89
N THR A 371 4.46 -1.19 -7.09
CA THR A 371 4.91 0.19 -7.30
C THR A 371 3.88 1.20 -6.78
N ASP A 372 2.59 0.94 -7.00
CA ASP A 372 1.53 1.78 -6.43
C ASP A 372 1.52 1.74 -4.89
N ALA A 373 1.69 0.55 -4.31
CA ALA A 373 1.85 0.37 -2.87
C ALA A 373 3.05 1.13 -2.31
N LEU A 374 4.21 1.10 -2.99
CA LEU A 374 5.38 1.88 -2.61
C LEU A 374 5.06 3.38 -2.55
N TYR A 375 4.33 3.89 -3.53
CA TYR A 375 4.04 5.32 -3.60
C TYR A 375 3.08 5.73 -2.48
N ASN A 376 2.07 4.90 -2.19
CA ASN A 376 1.20 5.09 -1.04
C ASN A 376 1.97 4.99 0.28
N TYR A 377 2.90 4.05 0.42
CA TYR A 377 3.80 3.96 1.58
C TYR A 377 4.57 5.27 1.79
N VAL A 378 5.19 5.81 0.74
CA VAL A 378 5.97 7.06 0.85
C VAL A 378 5.06 8.26 1.16
N LYS A 379 3.90 8.37 0.52
CA LYS A 379 2.91 9.43 0.79
C LYS A 379 2.47 9.43 2.25
N VAL A 380 2.18 8.25 2.81
CA VAL A 380 1.82 8.11 4.24
C VAL A 380 3.03 8.42 5.14
N THR A 381 4.22 7.98 4.77
CA THR A 381 5.47 8.23 5.51
C THR A 381 5.76 9.73 5.63
N LEU A 382 5.61 10.47 4.53
CA LEU A 382 5.77 11.93 4.52
C LEU A 382 4.77 12.62 5.46
N LYS A 383 3.52 12.16 5.50
CA LYS A 383 2.48 12.67 6.41
C LYS A 383 2.80 12.38 7.89
N LEU A 384 3.40 11.22 8.17
CA LEU A 384 3.82 10.83 9.52
C LEU A 384 5.13 11.48 9.97
N GLY A 385 5.89 12.08 9.05
CA GLY A 385 7.20 12.67 9.32
C GLY A 385 8.36 11.66 9.30
N GLY A 386 8.10 10.39 8.94
CA GLY A 386 9.12 9.35 8.85
C GLY A 386 8.60 7.94 9.09
N ASP A 387 9.50 6.97 9.00
CA ASP A 387 9.30 5.57 9.39
C ASP A 387 10.38 5.22 10.43
N PRO A 388 10.03 4.88 11.69
CA PRO A 388 11.02 4.57 12.71
C PRO A 388 11.81 3.29 12.47
N TYR A 389 11.29 2.39 11.63
CA TYR A 389 11.84 1.04 11.46
C TYR A 389 12.49 0.83 10.09
N ASN A 390 12.15 1.66 9.11
CA ASN A 390 12.65 1.56 7.75
C ASN A 390 13.22 2.88 7.26
N ASP A 391 14.15 2.81 6.32
CA ASP A 391 14.69 3.99 5.65
C ASP A 391 13.96 4.19 4.31
N PRO A 392 12.94 5.07 4.25
CA PRO A 392 12.13 5.25 3.04
C PRO A 392 12.96 5.80 1.88
N VAL A 393 14.05 6.55 2.16
CA VAL A 393 14.97 7.06 1.14
C VAL A 393 15.66 5.88 0.45
N LYS A 394 16.22 4.94 1.22
CA LYS A 394 16.87 3.75 0.65
C LYS A 394 15.91 2.88 -0.14
N ILE A 395 14.67 2.72 0.33
CA ILE A 395 13.65 1.94 -0.37
C ILE A 395 13.35 2.55 -1.75
N VAL A 396 13.12 3.87 -1.82
CA VAL A 396 12.84 4.56 -3.08
C VAL A 396 14.06 4.58 -4.00
N GLN A 397 15.27 4.75 -3.47
CA GLN A 397 16.51 4.63 -4.26
C GLN A 397 16.67 3.22 -4.84
N GLY A 398 16.37 2.18 -4.06
CA GLY A 398 16.39 0.79 -4.51
C GLY A 398 15.42 0.59 -5.68
N PHE A 399 14.19 1.09 -5.56
CA PHE A 399 13.20 1.08 -6.64
C PHE A 399 13.73 1.78 -7.90
N ILE A 400 14.28 2.99 -7.76
CA ILE A 400 14.82 3.77 -8.89
C ILE A 400 15.97 3.04 -9.59
N THR A 401 16.86 2.41 -8.81
CA THR A 401 18.04 1.71 -9.35
C THR A 401 17.65 0.44 -10.09
N GLN A 402 16.65 -0.29 -9.59
CA GLN A 402 16.19 -1.54 -10.18
C GLN A 402 15.24 -1.34 -11.37
N ASN A 403 14.57 -0.18 -11.46
CA ASN A 403 13.54 0.08 -12.46
C ASN A 403 13.78 1.43 -13.18
N PRO A 404 14.95 1.64 -13.82
CA PRO A 404 15.30 2.94 -14.41
C PRO A 404 14.37 3.39 -15.55
N ASP A 405 13.74 2.43 -16.25
CA ASP A 405 12.86 2.65 -17.39
C ASP A 405 11.36 2.64 -17.01
N ASP A 406 11.02 2.62 -15.71
CA ASP A 406 9.63 2.63 -15.26
C ASP A 406 8.91 3.93 -15.69
N LEU A 407 7.69 3.79 -16.21
CA LEU A 407 6.88 4.94 -16.68
C LEU A 407 6.64 5.98 -15.58
N ARG A 408 6.69 5.58 -14.30
CA ARG A 408 6.48 6.44 -13.14
C ARG A 408 7.78 6.84 -12.44
N ILE A 409 8.95 6.59 -13.03
CA ILE A 409 10.25 6.91 -12.39
C ILE A 409 10.37 8.39 -11.99
N GLY A 410 9.76 9.29 -12.77
CA GLY A 410 9.71 10.72 -12.45
C GLY A 410 8.98 11.04 -11.13
N GLU A 411 7.89 10.31 -10.82
CA GLU A 411 7.17 10.46 -9.54
C GLU A 411 8.01 9.90 -8.38
N ALA A 412 8.75 8.80 -8.58
CA ALA A 412 9.67 8.29 -7.56
C ALA A 412 10.75 9.33 -7.18
N TYR A 413 11.29 10.07 -8.16
CA TYR A 413 12.22 11.16 -7.88
C TYR A 413 11.57 12.32 -7.10
N ASP A 414 10.31 12.67 -7.38
CA ASP A 414 9.59 13.71 -6.61
C ASP A 414 9.36 13.28 -5.15
N LEU A 415 8.97 12.02 -4.96
CA LEU A 415 8.79 11.43 -3.63
C LEU A 415 10.11 11.37 -2.86
N LEU A 416 11.20 10.96 -3.51
CA LEU A 416 12.55 10.96 -2.93
C LEU A 416 12.98 12.36 -2.48
N ALA A 417 12.69 13.38 -3.30
CA ALA A 417 12.96 14.78 -2.97
C ALA A 417 12.27 15.22 -1.68
N ARG A 418 10.97 14.91 -1.58
CA ARG A 418 10.16 15.26 -0.42
C ARG A 418 10.68 14.55 0.83
N LEU A 419 11.10 13.29 0.71
CA LEU A 419 11.69 12.55 1.82
C LEU A 419 12.97 13.24 2.34
N TYR A 420 13.84 13.73 1.45
CA TYR A 420 15.03 14.49 1.85
C TYR A 420 14.70 15.80 2.54
N VAL A 421 13.71 16.53 2.05
CA VAL A 421 13.27 17.79 2.67
C VAL A 421 12.65 17.54 4.03
N THR A 422 11.76 16.56 4.16
CA THR A 422 11.06 16.23 5.41
C THR A 422 12.03 15.71 6.47
N SER A 423 13.01 14.89 6.10
CA SER A 423 14.01 14.36 7.04
C SER A 423 15.05 15.39 7.48
N LYS A 424 15.12 16.56 6.82
CA LYS A 424 16.16 17.60 7.01
C LYS A 424 17.59 17.08 6.90
N ASN A 425 17.78 15.90 6.32
CA ASN A 425 19.11 15.32 6.19
C ASN A 425 19.71 15.69 4.82
N TYR A 426 19.99 16.99 4.64
CA TYR A 426 20.42 17.54 3.36
C TYR A 426 21.79 17.01 2.91
N LYS A 427 22.70 16.69 3.84
CA LYS A 427 24.05 16.23 3.50
C LYS A 427 24.02 14.84 2.86
N GLU A 428 23.32 13.90 3.49
CA GLU A 428 23.15 12.53 2.99
C GLU A 428 22.34 12.53 1.68
N ALA A 429 21.34 13.42 1.58
CA ALA A 429 20.58 13.64 0.36
C ALA A 429 21.47 14.07 -0.81
N LEU A 430 22.31 15.09 -0.60
CA LEU A 430 23.23 15.60 -1.62
C LEU A 430 24.25 14.54 -2.03
N GLN A 431 24.78 13.79 -1.06
CA GLN A 431 25.72 12.69 -1.33
C GLN A 431 25.09 11.59 -2.20
N SER A 432 23.84 11.21 -1.91
CA SER A 432 23.13 10.23 -2.74
C SER A 432 22.93 10.72 -4.18
N ILE A 433 22.54 11.97 -4.36
CA ILE A 433 22.39 12.55 -5.70
C ILE A 433 23.75 12.62 -6.42
N GLU A 434 24.83 12.94 -5.70
CA GLU A 434 26.20 12.98 -6.25
C GLU A 434 26.71 11.62 -6.73
N GLN A 435 26.28 10.53 -6.09
CA GLN A 435 26.58 9.15 -6.52
C GLN A 435 25.83 8.74 -7.79
N THR A 436 24.76 9.46 -8.15
CA THR A 436 24.01 9.22 -9.39
C THR A 436 24.80 9.78 -10.58
N ARG A 437 25.33 8.91 -11.46
CA ARG A 437 26.21 9.32 -12.58
C ARG A 437 25.61 10.41 -13.49
N ASN A 438 24.30 10.36 -13.77
CA ASN A 438 23.60 11.35 -14.58
C ASN A 438 22.25 11.70 -13.94
N PRO A 439 22.20 12.68 -13.02
CA PRO A 439 20.94 13.10 -12.43
C PRO A 439 20.06 13.72 -13.52
N ASN A 440 18.80 13.28 -13.60
CA ASN A 440 17.83 13.84 -14.52
C ASN A 440 17.52 15.32 -14.16
N PRO A 441 16.79 16.07 -15.03
CA PRO A 441 16.50 17.48 -14.78
C PRO A 441 15.81 17.75 -13.43
N LYS A 442 14.92 16.86 -12.99
CA LYS A 442 14.22 17.01 -11.71
C LYS A 442 15.17 16.84 -10.53
N LEU A 443 16.03 15.84 -10.57
CA LEU A 443 17.02 15.58 -9.53
C LEU A 443 18.05 16.72 -9.42
N LYS A 444 18.41 17.34 -10.55
CA LYS A 444 19.24 18.56 -10.58
C LYS A 444 18.56 19.75 -9.88
N GLU A 445 17.25 19.93 -10.07
CA GLU A 445 16.46 20.97 -9.38
C GLU A 445 16.47 20.78 -7.87
N ILE A 446 16.27 19.53 -7.43
CA ILE A 446 16.27 19.14 -6.03
C ILE A 446 17.65 19.35 -5.41
N TYR A 447 18.70 18.91 -6.12
CA TYR A 447 20.08 19.10 -5.68
C TYR A 447 20.41 20.57 -5.42
N GLN A 448 20.05 21.46 -6.37
CA GLN A 448 20.26 22.89 -6.21
C GLN A 448 19.55 23.44 -4.97
N LYS A 449 18.27 23.07 -4.78
CA LYS A 449 17.46 23.48 -3.62
C LYS A 449 18.06 23.02 -2.30
N LEU A 450 18.41 21.73 -2.19
CA LEU A 450 18.99 21.16 -0.98
C LEU A 450 20.35 21.78 -0.64
N ALA A 451 21.21 21.97 -1.65
CA ALA A 451 22.52 22.60 -1.47
C ALA A 451 22.38 24.05 -1.02
N TYR A 452 21.46 24.81 -1.64
CA TYR A 452 21.17 26.18 -1.21
C TYR A 452 20.64 26.24 0.22
N SER A 453 19.68 25.39 0.58
CA SER A 453 19.13 25.33 1.94
C SER A 453 20.21 25.02 2.98
N GLN A 454 21.05 24.01 2.73
CA GLN A 454 22.18 23.70 3.62
C GLN A 454 23.18 24.86 3.71
N ALA A 455 23.49 25.52 2.59
CA ALA A 455 24.37 26.69 2.58
C ALA A 455 23.82 27.83 3.44
N THR A 456 22.52 28.12 3.35
CA THR A 456 21.88 29.16 4.18
C THR A 456 21.87 28.80 5.67
N GLU A 457 21.73 27.52 6.02
CA GLU A 457 21.82 27.07 7.41
C GLU A 457 23.22 27.32 8.00
N TYR A 458 24.27 26.93 7.27
CA TYR A 458 25.65 27.22 7.68
C TYR A 458 25.93 28.73 7.73
N PHE A 459 25.42 29.48 6.76
CA PHE A 459 25.56 30.93 6.72
C PHE A 459 24.96 31.59 7.97
N ASN A 460 23.74 31.21 8.35
CA ASN A 460 23.05 31.73 9.53
C ASN A 460 23.76 31.40 10.85
N ARG A 461 24.57 30.33 10.87
CA ARG A 461 25.43 29.96 12.02
C ARG A 461 26.82 30.61 11.97
N ALA A 462 27.06 31.53 11.04
CA ALA A 462 28.37 32.13 10.76
C ALA A 462 29.48 31.11 10.38
N ALA A 463 29.09 29.89 9.98
CA ALA A 463 30.00 28.87 9.46
C ALA A 463 30.29 29.12 7.97
N TYR A 464 30.94 30.25 7.69
CA TYR A 464 31.07 30.79 6.33
C TYR A 464 31.85 29.87 5.37
N THR A 465 32.83 29.10 5.86
CA THR A 465 33.58 28.16 5.01
C THR A 465 32.68 27.03 4.49
N ASP A 466 31.85 26.44 5.36
CA ASP A 466 30.89 25.41 4.96
C ASP A 466 29.79 26.01 4.07
N ALA A 467 29.30 27.20 4.41
CA ALA A 467 28.31 27.91 3.58
C ALA A 467 28.81 28.10 2.15
N ILE A 468 30.06 28.54 1.96
CA ILE A 468 30.69 28.69 0.63
C ILE A 468 30.70 27.35 -0.12
N SER A 469 31.16 26.27 0.52
CA SER A 469 31.18 24.93 -0.10
C SER A 469 29.80 24.47 -0.58
N PHE A 470 28.75 24.68 0.23
CA PHE A 470 27.39 24.32 -0.17
C PHE A 470 26.77 25.28 -1.20
N PHE A 471 27.13 26.57 -1.21
CA PHE A 471 26.75 27.47 -2.31
C PHE A 471 27.43 27.06 -3.62
N GLU A 472 28.68 26.61 -3.60
CA GLU A 472 29.36 26.05 -4.77
C GLU A 472 28.65 24.80 -5.28
N LYS A 473 28.23 23.90 -4.37
CA LYS A 473 27.36 22.76 -4.72
C LYS A 473 26.07 23.22 -5.39
N SER A 474 25.36 24.19 -4.82
CA SER A 474 24.14 24.77 -5.43
C SER A 474 24.40 25.29 -6.86
N LEU A 475 25.60 25.83 -7.12
CA LEU A 475 25.98 26.34 -8.44
C LEU A 475 26.43 25.26 -9.43
N LYS A 476 26.59 24.00 -9.02
CA LYS A 476 26.94 22.87 -9.90
C LYS A 476 25.85 22.58 -10.93
N TYR A 477 24.58 22.63 -10.50
CA TYR A 477 23.41 22.51 -11.37
C TYR A 477 22.51 23.72 -11.16
N THR A 478 22.20 24.45 -12.24
CA THR A 478 21.49 25.74 -12.14
C THR A 478 20.17 25.78 -12.92
N PRO A 479 19.25 24.81 -12.72
CA PRO A 479 17.92 24.86 -13.35
C PRO A 479 17.09 26.05 -12.85
N ASP A 480 17.19 26.43 -11.57
CA ASP A 480 16.54 27.61 -11.00
C ASP A 480 17.50 28.82 -11.05
N LYS A 481 17.18 29.79 -11.91
CA LYS A 481 17.98 31.02 -12.09
C LYS A 481 17.88 32.00 -10.93
N THR A 482 16.82 31.92 -10.14
CA THR A 482 16.66 32.72 -8.92
C THR A 482 17.59 32.19 -7.83
N LEU A 483 17.56 30.88 -7.56
CA LEU A 483 18.49 30.26 -6.61
C LEU A 483 19.94 30.39 -7.04
N GLU A 484 20.21 30.34 -8.34
CA GLU A 484 21.54 30.60 -8.88
C GLU A 484 22.03 32.01 -8.53
N ALA A 485 21.17 33.04 -8.67
CA ALA A 485 21.51 34.41 -8.29
C ALA A 485 21.69 34.57 -6.77
N GLN A 486 20.78 34.00 -5.98
CA GLN A 486 20.85 34.03 -4.51
C GLN A 486 22.12 33.35 -3.99
N SER A 487 22.48 32.18 -4.53
CA SER A 487 23.69 31.45 -4.15
C SER A 487 24.95 32.29 -4.38
N ILE A 488 25.06 32.99 -5.50
CA ILE A 488 26.21 33.87 -5.75
C ILE A 488 26.26 35.04 -4.78
N TYR A 489 25.13 35.69 -4.51
CA TYR A 489 25.08 36.82 -3.60
C TYR A 489 25.52 36.41 -2.19
N TRP A 490 24.90 35.38 -1.61
CA TRP A 490 25.19 34.94 -0.25
C TRP A 490 26.58 34.32 -0.12
N MET A 491 27.10 33.68 -1.16
CA MET A 491 28.49 33.25 -1.20
C MET A 491 29.45 34.45 -1.19
N GLY A 492 29.15 35.51 -1.94
CA GLY A 492 29.91 36.77 -1.90
C GLY A 492 29.90 37.41 -0.51
N ASP A 493 28.74 37.39 0.15
CA ASP A 493 28.58 37.89 1.52
C ASP A 493 29.36 37.05 2.55
N ALA A 494 29.38 35.73 2.38
CA ALA A 494 30.19 34.83 3.20
C ALA A 494 31.69 35.13 3.05
N PHE A 495 32.18 35.34 1.82
CA PHE A 495 33.56 35.78 1.58
C PHE A 495 33.85 37.16 2.20
N TYR A 496 32.89 38.08 2.16
CA TYR A 496 33.01 39.40 2.79
C TYR A 496 33.20 39.27 4.31
N HIS A 497 32.39 38.45 4.99
CA HIS A 497 32.52 38.20 6.43
C HIS A 497 33.86 37.53 6.80
N LYS A 498 34.43 36.72 5.91
CA LYS A 498 35.78 36.18 6.03
C LYS A 498 36.89 37.18 5.74
N LYS A 499 36.57 38.45 5.46
CA LYS A 499 37.49 39.52 5.04
C LYS A 499 38.22 39.23 3.73
N GLN A 500 37.73 38.26 2.95
CA GLN A 500 38.24 37.91 1.61
C GLN A 500 37.58 38.81 0.57
N TYR A 501 37.86 40.12 0.67
CA TYR A 501 37.12 41.15 -0.07
C TYR A 501 37.27 41.06 -1.59
N ARG A 502 38.39 40.53 -2.10
CA ARG A 502 38.57 40.36 -3.56
C ARG A 502 37.61 39.32 -4.15
N ASP A 503 37.46 38.18 -3.48
CA ASP A 503 36.55 37.11 -3.90
C ASP A 503 35.09 37.58 -3.80
N ALA A 504 34.75 38.24 -2.69
CA ALA A 504 33.45 38.88 -2.49
C ALA A 504 33.11 39.87 -3.61
N GLN A 505 34.06 40.75 -3.97
CA GLN A 505 33.87 41.72 -5.05
C GLN A 505 33.60 41.04 -6.39
N GLY A 506 34.33 39.96 -6.71
CA GLY A 506 34.13 39.17 -7.93
C GLY A 506 32.73 38.56 -8.00
N LEU A 507 32.25 38.01 -6.88
CA LEU A 507 30.91 37.41 -6.80
C LEU A 507 29.79 38.44 -6.87
N PHE A 508 29.91 39.57 -6.16
CA PHE A 508 28.94 40.66 -6.28
C PHE A 508 28.91 41.26 -7.68
N ALA A 509 30.05 41.41 -8.36
CA ALA A 509 30.08 41.82 -9.77
C ALA A 509 29.35 40.82 -10.68
N ARG A 510 29.59 39.52 -10.48
CA ARG A 510 28.93 38.45 -11.24
C ARG A 510 27.42 38.44 -10.99
N PHE A 511 27.00 38.65 -9.76
CA PHE A 511 25.59 38.79 -9.36
C PHE A 511 24.92 39.96 -10.09
N LEU A 512 25.51 41.16 -10.04
CA LEU A 512 24.94 42.38 -10.62
C LEU A 512 24.84 42.37 -12.16
N LYS A 513 25.64 41.54 -12.84
CA LYS A 513 25.57 41.36 -14.30
C LYS A 513 24.38 40.52 -14.77
N ARG A 514 23.66 39.85 -13.87
CA ARG A 514 22.60 38.91 -14.23
C ARG A 514 21.27 39.60 -14.52
N PRO A 515 20.61 39.33 -15.66
CA PRO A 515 19.31 39.92 -15.99
C PRO A 515 18.24 39.64 -14.93
N ALA A 516 18.18 38.40 -14.42
CA ALA A 516 17.20 37.95 -13.42
C ALA A 516 17.24 38.73 -12.09
N VAL A 517 18.34 39.44 -11.81
CA VAL A 517 18.54 40.15 -10.55
C VAL A 517 17.88 41.53 -10.55
N LYS A 518 17.75 42.20 -11.70
CA LYS A 518 17.33 43.62 -11.77
C LYS A 518 15.97 43.90 -11.11
N ASN A 519 15.07 42.91 -11.11
CA ASN A 519 13.73 43.00 -10.50
C ASN A 519 13.66 42.29 -9.13
N SER A 520 14.77 41.77 -8.62
CA SER A 520 14.82 41.06 -7.33
C SER A 520 15.05 42.04 -6.17
N GLY A 521 14.49 41.71 -4.99
CA GLY A 521 14.77 42.47 -3.75
C GLY A 521 16.25 42.47 -3.35
N LEU A 522 17.06 41.56 -3.89
CA LEU A 522 18.50 41.47 -3.64
C LEU A 522 19.34 42.43 -4.50
N TYR A 523 18.78 43.08 -5.54
CA TYR A 523 19.56 43.98 -6.39
C TYR A 523 20.13 45.17 -5.60
N ALA A 524 19.31 45.76 -4.73
CA ALA A 524 19.72 46.85 -3.86
C ALA A 524 20.85 46.42 -2.92
N LEU A 525 20.73 45.24 -2.32
CA LEU A 525 21.77 44.64 -1.48
C LEU A 525 23.05 44.37 -2.28
N GLY A 526 22.96 43.86 -3.51
CA GLY A 526 24.13 43.64 -4.36
C GLY A 526 24.91 44.92 -4.65
N LEU A 527 24.22 46.03 -4.96
CA LEU A 527 24.87 47.33 -5.18
C LEU A 527 25.56 47.82 -3.90
N TYR A 528 24.84 47.74 -2.77
CA TYR A 528 25.35 48.14 -1.46
C TYR A 528 26.57 47.32 -1.05
N SER A 529 26.49 45.98 -1.10
CA SER A 529 27.57 45.07 -0.72
C SER A 529 28.78 45.21 -1.64
N PHE A 530 28.58 45.42 -2.95
CA PHE A 530 29.69 45.73 -3.86
C PHE A 530 30.38 47.05 -3.50
N ALA A 531 29.61 48.09 -3.19
CA ALA A 531 30.14 49.39 -2.79
C ALA A 531 30.96 49.29 -1.48
N TYR A 532 30.41 48.59 -0.48
CA TYR A 532 31.08 48.39 0.82
C TYR A 532 32.35 47.54 0.70
N THR A 533 32.29 46.48 -0.11
CA THR A 533 33.48 45.66 -0.42
C THR A 533 34.55 46.49 -1.10
N SER A 534 34.16 47.36 -2.05
CA SER A 534 35.07 48.28 -2.73
C SER A 534 35.67 49.32 -1.77
N PHE A 535 34.88 49.82 -0.81
CA PHE A 535 35.34 50.71 0.25
C PHE A 535 36.42 50.04 1.11
N ASN A 536 36.20 48.80 1.56
CA ASN A 536 37.18 48.04 2.36
C ASN A 536 38.46 47.71 1.58
N LEU A 537 38.34 47.54 0.25
CA LEU A 537 39.49 47.40 -0.65
C LEU A 537 40.20 48.74 -0.96
N LYS A 538 39.77 49.85 -0.35
CA LYS A 538 40.26 51.22 -0.60
C LYS A 538 40.07 51.69 -2.05
N GLN A 539 39.14 51.08 -2.78
CA GLN A 539 38.76 51.44 -4.15
C GLN A 539 37.65 52.50 -4.11
N TYR A 540 37.95 53.68 -3.57
CA TYR A 540 36.95 54.71 -3.25
C TYR A 540 36.17 55.22 -4.46
N SER A 541 36.78 55.28 -5.66
CA SER A 541 36.08 55.65 -6.89
C SER A 541 34.94 54.68 -7.25
N ARG A 542 35.18 53.37 -7.08
CA ARG A 542 34.16 52.33 -7.28
C ARG A 542 33.13 52.33 -6.16
N ALA A 543 33.55 52.55 -4.91
CA ALA A 543 32.62 52.70 -3.80
C ALA A 543 31.63 53.85 -4.05
N VAL A 544 32.15 55.00 -4.51
CA VAL A 544 31.33 56.17 -4.90
C VAL A 544 30.31 55.81 -5.98
N ASP A 545 30.74 55.18 -7.08
CA ASP A 545 29.84 54.80 -8.18
C ASP A 545 28.67 53.92 -7.68
N TYR A 546 28.99 52.84 -6.96
CA TYR A 546 27.98 51.87 -6.56
C TYR A 546 27.09 52.35 -5.41
N PHE A 547 27.60 53.10 -4.43
CA PHE A 547 26.74 53.75 -3.42
C PHE A 547 25.81 54.77 -4.07
N THR A 548 26.29 55.54 -5.06
CA THR A 548 25.45 56.49 -5.81
C THR A 548 24.34 55.76 -6.57
N ARG A 549 24.64 54.63 -7.22
CA ARG A 549 23.65 53.79 -7.90
C ARG A 549 22.62 53.21 -6.93
N PHE A 550 23.06 52.75 -5.76
CA PHE A 550 22.16 52.26 -4.70
C PHE A 550 21.20 53.36 -4.22
N LEU A 551 21.71 54.57 -3.97
CA LEU A 551 20.93 55.72 -3.50
C LEU A 551 20.00 56.31 -4.58
N ARG A 552 20.19 55.94 -5.85
CA ARG A 552 19.34 56.32 -6.99
C ARG A 552 18.20 55.34 -7.26
N LEU A 553 18.13 54.22 -6.54
CA LEU A 553 16.98 53.32 -6.63
C LEU A 553 15.71 54.03 -6.18
N SER A 554 14.56 53.65 -6.74
CA SER A 554 13.27 54.24 -6.34
C SER A 554 12.92 53.92 -4.88
N ASN A 555 13.19 52.70 -4.43
CA ASN A 555 12.84 52.20 -3.09
C ASN A 555 14.02 51.43 -2.43
N PRO A 556 15.14 52.08 -2.08
CA PRO A 556 16.24 51.44 -1.37
C PRO A 556 15.84 51.12 0.09
N PRO A 557 16.35 50.03 0.70
CA PRO A 557 16.08 49.69 2.10
C PRO A 557 16.42 50.85 3.06
N PRO A 558 15.45 51.42 3.80
CA PRO A 558 15.65 52.66 4.56
C PRO A 558 16.77 52.57 5.61
N ASN A 559 16.92 51.40 6.24
CA ASN A 559 17.96 51.13 7.23
C ASN A 559 19.38 51.21 6.64
N LEU A 560 19.55 50.98 5.34
CA LEU A 560 20.84 51.03 4.64
C LEU A 560 21.12 52.38 3.99
N VAL A 561 20.09 53.19 3.70
CA VAL A 561 20.24 54.51 3.06
C VAL A 561 21.14 55.43 3.88
N THR A 562 20.95 55.48 5.19
CA THR A 562 21.76 56.31 6.08
C THR A 562 23.24 55.89 6.07
N ASP A 563 23.52 54.59 6.19
CA ASP A 563 24.90 54.08 6.16
C ASP A 563 25.54 54.31 4.79
N ALA A 564 24.81 54.08 3.69
CA ALA A 564 25.28 54.34 2.34
C ALA A 564 25.59 55.83 2.10
N ASN A 565 24.75 56.75 2.58
CA ASN A 565 25.04 58.19 2.52
C ASN A 565 26.33 58.52 3.28
N LEU A 566 26.51 57.93 4.46
CA LEU A 566 27.69 58.17 5.29
C LEU A 566 28.96 57.63 4.63
N ARG A 567 28.95 56.38 4.16
CA ARG A 567 30.10 55.76 3.48
C ARG A 567 30.41 56.40 2.14
N LEU A 568 29.40 56.92 1.44
CA LEU A 568 29.60 57.75 0.26
C LEU A 568 30.30 59.07 0.61
N ALA A 569 29.87 59.74 1.69
CA ALA A 569 30.53 60.94 2.20
C ALA A 569 31.98 60.66 2.61
N ASP A 570 32.23 59.58 3.36
CA ASP A 570 33.57 59.12 3.75
C ASP A 570 34.44 58.83 2.53
N SER A 571 33.88 58.19 1.50
CA SER A 571 34.62 57.89 0.26
C SER A 571 35.05 59.17 -0.46
N TYR A 572 34.19 60.20 -0.50
CA TYR A 572 34.55 61.50 -1.03
C TYR A 572 35.57 62.23 -0.17
N PHE A 573 35.42 62.18 1.17
CA PHE A 573 36.35 62.79 2.12
C PHE A 573 37.77 62.22 1.96
N ILE A 574 37.89 60.89 1.94
CA ILE A 574 39.19 60.21 1.77
C ILE A 574 39.79 60.50 0.39
N SER A 575 38.94 60.63 -0.63
CA SER A 575 39.35 61.04 -1.98
C SER A 575 39.59 62.56 -2.11
N LYS A 576 39.60 63.31 -0.99
CA LYS A 576 39.81 64.77 -0.90
C LYS A 576 38.80 65.62 -1.70
N ASN A 577 37.61 65.08 -1.98
CA ASN A 577 36.52 65.82 -2.59
C ASN A 577 35.57 66.33 -1.50
N TYR A 578 36.04 67.31 -0.73
CA TYR A 578 35.36 67.80 0.47
C TYR A 578 34.01 68.45 0.15
N VAL A 579 33.91 69.18 -0.97
CA VAL A 579 32.64 69.78 -1.44
C VAL A 579 31.55 68.72 -1.63
N ARG A 580 31.84 67.60 -2.30
CA ARG A 580 30.86 66.51 -2.44
C ARG A 580 30.63 65.77 -1.12
N ALA A 581 31.66 65.56 -0.30
CA ALA A 581 31.51 64.95 1.01
C ALA A 581 30.52 65.72 1.89
N LEU A 582 30.60 67.06 1.90
CA LEU A 582 29.69 67.94 2.64
C LEU A 582 28.22 67.74 2.23
N VAL A 583 27.93 67.59 0.94
CA VAL A 583 26.56 67.33 0.44
C VAL A 583 25.99 66.07 1.08
N TRP A 584 26.77 65.00 1.14
CA TRP A 584 26.30 63.72 1.66
C TRP A 584 26.29 63.66 3.19
N TYR A 585 27.27 64.26 3.89
CA TYR A 585 27.21 64.41 5.35
C TYR A 585 25.99 65.22 5.78
N ASN A 586 25.64 66.31 5.07
CA ASN A 586 24.43 67.07 5.36
C ASN A 586 23.15 66.23 5.24
N LYS A 587 23.07 65.29 4.29
CA LYS A 587 21.93 64.37 4.21
C LYS A 587 21.84 63.46 5.43
N VAL A 588 22.97 62.95 5.93
CA VAL A 588 23.00 62.14 7.15
C VAL A 588 22.54 62.95 8.37
N ILE A 589 22.99 64.20 8.46
CA ILE A 589 22.64 65.14 9.55
C ILE A 589 21.16 65.50 9.53
N ASN A 590 20.64 65.90 8.36
CA ASN A 590 19.24 66.33 8.21
C ASN A 590 18.24 65.21 8.49
N ASN A 591 18.66 63.95 8.34
CA ASN A 591 17.85 62.78 8.64
C ASN A 591 17.86 62.39 10.13
N ASN A 592 18.53 63.16 11.01
CA ASN A 592 18.63 62.90 12.46
C ASN A 592 19.03 61.44 12.78
N SER A 593 19.98 60.91 12.02
CA SER A 593 20.39 59.53 12.18
C SER A 593 21.22 59.29 13.45
N ARG A 594 21.37 58.02 13.86
CA ARG A 594 22.29 57.63 14.94
C ARG A 594 23.77 57.95 14.68
N HIS A 595 24.13 58.33 13.45
CA HIS A 595 25.49 58.67 13.03
C HIS A 595 25.67 60.19 12.81
N THR A 596 24.72 61.00 13.29
CA THR A 596 24.73 62.46 13.09
C THR A 596 25.91 63.12 13.79
N ASP A 597 26.31 62.65 14.96
CA ASP A 597 27.47 63.12 15.69
C ASP A 597 28.77 62.92 14.90
N TYR A 598 29.00 61.71 14.37
CA TYR A 598 30.13 61.42 13.49
C TYR A 598 30.06 62.24 12.19
N ALA A 599 28.88 62.37 11.57
CA ALA A 599 28.72 63.16 10.35
C ALA A 599 28.98 64.66 10.58
N LEU A 600 28.60 65.22 11.74
CA LEU A 600 28.92 66.60 12.13
C LEU A 600 30.43 66.79 12.32
N TYR A 601 31.09 65.85 12.99
CA TYR A 601 32.54 65.87 13.18
C TYR A 601 33.28 65.82 11.85
N GLN A 602 32.87 64.93 10.94
CA GLN A 602 33.49 64.82 9.62
C GLN A 602 33.18 66.02 8.72
N LYS A 603 31.97 66.58 8.81
CA LYS A 603 31.61 67.85 8.15
C LYS A 603 32.51 69.00 8.62
N ALA A 604 32.77 69.08 9.92
CA ALA A 604 33.69 70.07 10.48
C ALA A 604 35.12 69.84 9.98
N SER A 605 35.55 68.59 9.85
CA SER A 605 36.84 68.22 9.26
C SER A 605 36.94 68.63 7.78
N CYS A 606 35.87 68.47 6.98
CA CYS A 606 35.81 69.00 5.62
C CYS A 606 36.03 70.52 5.60
N TYR A 607 35.33 71.28 6.45
CA TYR A 607 35.51 72.73 6.52
C TYR A 607 36.93 73.12 6.94
N GLY A 608 37.54 72.37 7.87
CA GLY A 608 38.94 72.57 8.23
C GLY A 608 39.90 72.37 7.06
N ALA A 609 39.68 71.32 6.25
CA ALA A 609 40.50 71.03 5.07
C ALA A 609 40.35 72.10 3.97
N GLU A 610 39.17 72.72 3.86
CA GLU A 610 38.89 73.82 2.93
C GLU A 610 39.32 75.21 3.48
N GLY A 611 39.85 75.29 4.71
CA GLY A 611 40.24 76.55 5.36
C GLY A 611 39.07 77.36 5.94
N GLU A 612 37.86 76.82 5.92
CA GLU A 612 36.63 77.43 6.42
C GLU A 612 36.49 77.27 7.95
N PHE A 613 37.48 77.76 8.69
CA PHE A 613 37.61 77.52 10.14
C PHE A 613 36.41 78.02 10.97
N GLY A 614 35.78 79.14 10.57
CA GLY A 614 34.56 79.62 11.23
C GLY A 614 33.39 78.63 11.13
N LYS A 615 33.18 78.05 9.95
CA LYS A 615 32.15 77.02 9.73
C LYS A 615 32.49 75.72 10.47
N LYS A 616 33.78 75.35 10.54
CA LYS A 616 34.27 74.23 11.35
C LYS A 616 33.87 74.40 12.82
N VAL A 617 34.24 75.53 13.43
CA VAL A 617 33.92 75.83 14.84
C VAL A 617 32.41 75.79 15.08
N ASN A 618 31.61 76.46 14.25
CA ASN A 618 30.16 76.47 14.42
C ASN A 618 29.54 75.07 14.32
N THR A 619 30.01 74.24 13.39
CA THR A 619 29.52 72.86 13.23
C THR A 619 29.86 72.00 14.45
N LEU A 620 31.08 72.09 14.98
CA LEU A 620 31.46 71.37 16.19
C LEU A 620 30.71 71.89 17.42
N LYS A 621 30.44 73.20 17.51
CA LYS A 621 29.61 73.77 18.57
C LYS A 621 28.21 73.17 18.59
N THR A 622 27.57 73.03 17.43
CA THR A 622 26.29 72.32 17.29
C THR A 622 26.40 70.88 17.78
N MET A 623 27.47 70.18 17.41
CA MET A 623 27.70 68.80 17.83
C MET A 623 27.81 68.67 19.36
N VAL A 624 28.64 69.47 20.01
CA VAL A 624 28.83 69.39 21.47
C VAL A 624 27.62 69.90 22.26
N GLN A 625 26.76 70.70 21.67
CA GLN A 625 25.49 71.10 22.29
C GLN A 625 24.45 69.98 22.24
N GLN A 626 24.38 69.24 21.13
CA GLN A 626 23.33 68.25 20.89
C GLN A 626 23.73 66.81 21.28
N TYR A 627 25.02 66.49 21.26
CA TYR A 627 25.54 65.11 21.36
C TYR A 627 26.62 64.97 22.45
N ILE A 628 26.29 65.34 23.68
CA ILE A 628 27.21 65.33 24.84
C ILE A 628 27.70 63.91 25.20
N SER A 629 26.91 62.89 24.88
CA SER A 629 27.25 61.48 25.09
C SER A 629 28.09 60.86 23.97
N SER A 630 28.38 61.60 22.88
CA SER A 630 29.16 61.08 21.77
C SER A 630 30.57 60.67 22.21
N THR A 631 31.08 59.60 21.59
CA THR A 631 32.48 59.17 21.76
C THR A 631 33.48 60.17 21.17
N LEU A 632 33.02 61.10 20.33
CA LEU A 632 33.80 62.15 19.70
C LEU A 632 33.66 63.50 20.41
N TYR A 633 33.01 63.53 21.59
CA TYR A 633 32.71 64.78 22.29
C TYR A 633 33.97 65.52 22.74
N ASP A 634 34.93 64.81 23.31
CA ASP A 634 36.20 65.38 23.73
C ASP A 634 37.06 65.80 22.53
N ASP A 635 37.10 65.00 21.47
CA ASP A 635 37.71 65.38 20.19
C ASP A 635 37.12 66.68 19.66
N ALA A 636 35.78 66.82 19.66
CA ALA A 636 35.11 68.01 19.18
C ALA A 636 35.42 69.25 20.03
N LEU A 637 35.43 69.12 21.37
CA LEU A 637 35.82 70.22 22.26
C LEU A 637 37.27 70.67 22.01
N PHE A 638 38.19 69.70 21.88
CA PHE A 638 39.60 69.97 21.60
C PHE A 638 39.78 70.66 20.24
N GLU A 639 39.07 70.20 19.21
CA GLU A 639 39.11 70.78 17.87
C GLU A 639 38.49 72.17 17.80
N ILE A 640 37.41 72.45 18.54
CA ILE A 640 36.86 73.82 18.68
C ILE A 640 37.95 74.73 19.25
N ALA A 641 38.53 74.35 20.39
CA ALA A 641 39.49 75.19 21.08
C ALA A 641 40.76 75.41 20.25
N SER A 642 41.29 74.35 19.64
CA SER A 642 42.47 74.42 18.78
C SER A 642 42.21 75.25 17.52
N THR A 643 41.04 75.13 16.91
CA THR A 643 40.67 75.96 15.75
C THR A 643 40.43 77.42 16.15
N SER A 644 39.89 77.68 17.33
CA SER A 644 39.77 79.04 17.88
C SER A 644 41.11 79.72 18.08
N LEU A 645 42.17 78.99 18.46
CA LEU A 645 43.53 79.55 18.49
C LEU A 645 44.04 79.94 17.10
N ILE A 646 43.75 79.13 16.07
CA ILE A 646 44.10 79.46 14.68
C ILE A 646 43.38 80.76 14.24
N LEU A 647 42.15 80.95 14.69
CA LEU A 647 41.35 82.16 14.45
C LEU A 647 41.71 83.35 15.38
N ASN A 648 42.74 83.21 16.21
CA ASN A 648 43.13 84.18 17.25
C ASN A 648 42.04 84.51 18.29
N ASP A 649 41.00 83.67 18.41
CA ASP A 649 39.98 83.76 19.46
C ASP A 649 40.41 82.94 20.69
N GLN A 650 41.41 83.48 21.38
CA GLN A 650 42.00 82.86 22.56
C GLN A 650 41.01 82.71 23.72
N ARG A 651 40.03 83.63 23.83
CA ARG A 651 38.99 83.56 24.87
C ARG A 651 38.13 82.30 24.68
N SER A 652 37.61 82.07 23.47
CA SER A 652 36.87 80.84 23.19
C SER A 652 37.76 79.60 23.35
N ALA A 653 39.02 79.66 22.92
CA ALA A 653 39.92 78.52 23.07
C ALA A 653 40.07 78.08 24.53
N ILE A 654 40.30 79.02 25.45
CA ILE A 654 40.37 78.74 26.89
C ILE A 654 39.05 78.13 27.39
N VAL A 655 37.90 78.70 27.03
CA VAL A 655 36.58 78.22 27.47
C VAL A 655 36.37 76.75 27.10
N TYR A 656 36.67 76.36 25.85
CA TYR A 656 36.45 75.00 25.39
C TYR A 656 37.52 74.01 25.87
N PHE A 657 38.78 74.43 26.05
CA PHE A 657 39.79 73.60 26.72
C PHE A 657 39.45 73.34 28.19
N ASP A 658 39.04 74.37 28.94
CA ASP A 658 38.62 74.21 30.33
C ASP A 658 37.38 73.31 30.44
N LYS A 659 36.41 73.46 29.53
CA LYS A 659 35.24 72.57 29.45
C LYS A 659 35.65 71.12 29.24
N LEU A 660 36.57 70.84 28.31
CA LEU A 660 37.09 69.49 28.07
C LEU A 660 37.73 68.90 29.34
N VAL A 661 38.56 69.68 30.03
CA VAL A 661 39.27 69.23 31.24
C VAL A 661 38.30 68.93 32.39
N LYS A 662 37.26 69.76 32.56
CA LYS A 662 36.26 69.61 33.62
C LYS A 662 35.30 68.45 33.35
N GLU A 663 34.79 68.34 32.13
CA GLU A 663 33.74 67.35 31.80
C GLU A 663 34.30 66.00 31.38
N LYS A 664 35.51 65.94 30.81
CA LYS A 664 36.19 64.70 30.39
C LYS A 664 37.61 64.62 30.98
N PRO A 665 37.77 64.64 32.32
CA PRO A 665 39.06 64.72 32.98
C PRO A 665 40.00 63.53 32.74
N ASN A 666 39.46 62.40 32.26
CA ASN A 666 40.22 61.18 31.94
C ASN A 666 40.51 61.03 30.44
N SER A 667 40.04 61.95 29.59
CA SER A 667 40.34 61.95 28.16
C SER A 667 41.85 62.10 27.96
N SER A 668 42.39 61.37 26.97
CA SER A 668 43.79 61.53 26.57
C SER A 668 44.12 62.96 26.08
N LEU A 669 43.09 63.72 25.68
CA LEU A 669 43.19 65.11 25.24
C LEU A 669 43.20 66.12 26.37
N ALA A 670 42.76 65.75 27.59
CA ALA A 670 42.65 66.69 28.72
C ALA A 670 44.02 67.28 29.12
N LYS A 671 45.08 66.47 29.10
CA LYS A 671 46.45 66.95 29.39
C LYS A 671 46.97 67.91 28.31
N LYS A 672 46.66 67.64 27.03
CA LYS A 672 47.01 68.52 25.90
C LYS A 672 46.25 69.84 25.98
N ALA A 673 44.98 69.79 26.37
CA ALA A 673 44.14 70.96 26.57
C ALA A 673 44.68 71.87 27.68
N LEU A 674 45.03 71.30 28.84
CA LEU A 674 45.65 72.05 29.94
C LEU A 674 46.97 72.71 29.51
N LEU A 675 47.83 71.98 28.82
CA LEU A 675 49.11 72.51 28.33
C LEU A 675 48.89 73.71 27.40
N LYS A 676 48.04 73.54 26.37
CA LYS A 676 47.71 74.61 25.43
C LYS A 676 47.08 75.81 26.14
N MET A 677 46.21 75.59 27.11
CA MET A 677 45.59 76.66 27.88
C MET A 677 46.62 77.42 28.72
N GLY A 678 47.57 76.71 29.33
CA GLY A 678 48.71 77.32 30.03
C GLY A 678 49.57 78.18 29.11
N PHE A 679 49.86 77.73 27.89
CA PHE A 679 50.61 78.52 26.90
C PHE A 679 49.84 79.77 26.45
N VAL A 680 48.51 79.67 26.29
CA VAL A 680 47.69 80.83 25.96
C VAL A 680 47.74 81.87 27.08
N TYR A 681 47.71 81.45 28.35
CA TYR A 681 47.85 82.37 29.48
C TYR A 681 49.25 83.01 29.54
N TYR A 682 50.30 82.22 29.31
CA TYR A 682 51.68 82.70 29.29
C TYR A 682 51.87 83.76 28.19
N ASN A 683 51.42 83.48 26.97
CA ASN A 683 51.51 84.41 25.84
C ASN A 683 50.67 85.69 26.02
N ASN A 684 49.75 85.72 26.99
CA ASN A 684 48.90 86.86 27.32
C ASN A 684 49.35 87.59 28.60
N ASP A 685 50.58 87.34 29.06
CA ASP A 685 51.16 87.90 30.30
C ASP A 685 50.34 87.58 31.57
N GLN A 686 49.48 86.56 31.52
CA GLN A 686 48.69 86.09 32.68
C GLN A 686 49.46 85.02 33.45
N ASN A 687 50.67 85.38 33.89
CA ASN A 687 51.67 84.45 34.44
C ASN A 687 51.16 83.63 35.62
N ASP A 688 50.41 84.22 36.56
CA ASP A 688 49.84 83.48 37.69
C ASP A 688 48.91 82.34 37.24
N ARG A 689 48.06 82.61 36.24
CA ARG A 689 47.15 81.60 35.67
C ARG A 689 47.88 80.58 34.83
N ALA A 690 48.92 81.01 34.09
CA ALA A 690 49.79 80.12 33.33
C ALA A 690 50.48 79.12 34.26
N VAL A 691 51.12 79.60 35.33
CA VAL A 691 51.78 78.79 36.35
C VAL A 691 50.80 77.81 36.99
N GLN A 692 49.64 78.30 37.43
CA GLN A 692 48.62 77.44 38.04
C GLN A 692 48.13 76.34 37.08
N THR A 693 47.95 76.66 35.80
CA THR A 693 47.44 75.72 34.79
C THR A 693 48.49 74.70 34.38
N LEU A 694 49.74 75.12 34.16
CA LEU A 694 50.85 74.25 33.79
C LEU A 694 51.25 73.30 34.94
N LYS A 695 51.21 73.75 36.19
CA LYS A 695 51.41 72.87 37.36
C LYS A 695 50.38 71.74 37.42
N LYS A 696 49.11 72.02 37.13
CA LYS A 696 48.07 70.96 37.04
C LYS A 696 48.40 69.88 36.01
N VAL A 697 49.12 70.20 34.92
CA VAL A 697 49.58 69.20 33.95
C VAL A 697 50.61 68.28 34.59
N ILE A 698 51.58 68.84 35.31
CA ILE A 698 52.68 68.12 35.96
C ILE A 698 52.14 67.24 37.09
N ASP A 699 51.29 67.80 37.95
CA ASP A 699 50.77 67.10 39.12
C ASP A 699 49.84 65.95 38.72
N LYS A 700 48.99 66.16 37.71
CA LYS A 700 48.00 65.17 37.28
C LYS A 700 48.55 64.17 36.25
N TYR A 701 49.56 64.54 35.47
CA TYR A 701 50.13 63.71 34.40
C TYR A 701 51.66 63.69 34.39
N PRO A 702 52.33 63.36 35.51
CA PRO A 702 53.77 63.60 35.71
C PRO A 702 54.69 62.89 34.71
N ALA A 703 54.27 61.74 34.17
CA ALA A 703 55.06 60.97 33.20
C ALA A 703 54.78 61.33 31.73
N SER A 704 53.93 62.32 31.46
CA SER A 704 53.53 62.69 30.09
C SER A 704 54.55 63.59 29.39
N MET A 705 54.57 63.58 28.06
CA MET A 705 55.36 64.56 27.29
C MET A 705 54.88 65.99 27.57
N GLU A 706 53.57 66.16 27.74
CA GLU A 706 52.95 67.44 28.05
C GLU A 706 53.43 68.00 29.40
N ALA A 707 53.65 67.16 30.42
CA ALA A 707 54.22 67.59 31.71
C ALA A 707 55.68 68.06 31.59
N LYS A 708 56.49 67.38 30.75
CA LYS A 708 57.87 67.82 30.47
C LYS A 708 57.89 69.19 29.79
N GLU A 709 56.99 69.41 28.84
CA GLU A 709 56.86 70.68 28.12
C GLU A 709 56.36 71.80 29.04
N ALA A 710 55.41 71.50 29.92
CA ALA A 710 54.94 72.42 30.96
C ALA A 710 56.08 72.82 31.90
N LEU A 711 56.90 71.88 32.38
CA LEU A 711 58.02 72.15 33.28
C LEU A 711 59.05 73.08 32.63
N LYS A 712 59.41 72.82 31.36
CA LYS A 712 60.34 73.67 30.61
C LYS A 712 59.82 75.11 30.49
N THR A 713 58.52 75.27 30.26
CA THR A 713 57.89 76.59 30.12
C THR A 713 57.84 77.35 31.45
N LEU A 714 57.75 76.65 32.59
CA LEU A 714 57.80 77.26 33.92
C LEU A 714 59.20 77.66 34.38
N GLN A 715 60.24 77.10 33.76
CA GLN A 715 61.64 77.39 34.06
C GLN A 715 62.18 78.62 33.30
N ASN A 716 61.54 78.96 32.20
CA ASN A 716 61.80 80.16 31.41
C ASN A 716 60.93 81.31 31.90
#